data_AF-A0AA88YDJ2-F1
#
_entry.id   AF-A0AA88YDJ2-F1
#
_cell.length_a   1.000
_cell.length_b   1.000
_cell.length_c   1.000
_cell.angle_alpha   90.00
_cell.angle_beta   90.00
_cell.angle_gamma   90.00
#
_symmetry.space_group_name_H-M   'P 1'
#
loop_
_entity.id
_entity.type
_entity.pdbx_description
1 polymer ?
#
loop_
_entity_poly.entity_id
_entity_poly.type
_entity_poly.pdbx_seq_one_letter_code
_entity_poly.pdbx_strand_id
1 'polypeptide(L)'
;MPKLFDQLIPMIRNDKIKDSVFLKVTSHLAVHNSVLADKILTGLSEEGSNIGHNLLSVSSNMETQVSGLLRCVKTLCSIYTSVYQSMSSSSSSSLSSQSSIINGITPISPKAVQIFKPLEVLWQLLDDWLNLLQAEFDKNEKGKCQVKSEPVTEKKKNDSPKENVQSKPEIITNENGTKTSKVSEAPCETVHLSKEHLFKQAGGDSPQCKEHLLIQWGGDQDVIGTVLPRICGVIHAFYICCSCQHSHPQMTSPRFIEFVCAHNKVLKSLVARNPKVIFDHFHFLLECPELMSQFLHIIKAQSFDDRREWFYENLTTERERTLVHSPPQEEDIVVVKRDHMFKSSCNEMLKKSSDKLKKGLAIKFDGEEGVGHGVVREWFDILSNEILNPDYALFTQSADGSTFQPNSNSAINPDHLNFFQFAGQTLGLALYHQYLLNVHLESIDERLAYLDSVAQGSKHIRRKNNLRETFTNFLTMLPEKKTLDNASPEDVKRFLVWKDGSGKTKIHDLDCKFLGQNVDKNCNCPVRMASASVVNIVQELVDIFHKQGRGRVFNDFKCQGNPAASSAVKLYLKCIKEEQAKFHVLPKQAKPIFISKLEAISNYIDNRLQCGGVNLTEVFVLSRDQALFKMQFFAGDRASDIGMTMGQEIKILEDGSGLLVNHTYGETLRGDGKCNTFVLKKCKNLSICPVEGINRYLRISKSMGVSLAYGYLFRPMSDLGTVLNEALSYSAIYERLREYLSRVGLYDGETPHSFRAGCAVHMLMSKSAESVDDMRQHIGWATDESAKYYSREVLIKDATKTADKLASSLCSDEVESSIPVNYTDVASIDPEYAKNLQWILDHNIDSLGLDLTFSVETDVFGVMQEVQLKPGGAKVPVNEENKEEYVQLVTELRMTRAIQPQIDSFLTGFHEYIPQSLVQMFDEYELELMLSGIPEIDVDDWRNFTEYIGYDADMDVIKWFWETLEGFSQHDRVLLLQFATGSSRVPFGGFAKLSSGGGPMKFTISHVTYTGSILPTASTW
;
A
#
# COMPACT_ATOMS: atom_id res chain seq x y z
N MET A 1 15.82 47.72 -44.28
CA MET A 1 15.01 47.14 -43.18
C MET A 1 13.72 46.50 -43.68
N PRO A 2 12.76 47.18 -44.38
CA PRO A 2 11.51 46.55 -44.83
C PRO A 2 11.70 45.27 -45.66
N LYS A 3 12.60 45.30 -46.66
CA LYS A 3 12.93 44.16 -47.52
C LYS A 3 13.55 42.95 -46.80
N LEU A 4 14.13 43.16 -45.61
CA LEU A 4 14.70 42.08 -44.81
C LEU A 4 13.58 41.30 -44.09
N PHE A 5 12.48 41.98 -43.73
CA PHE A 5 11.31 41.36 -43.07
C PHE A 5 10.49 40.50 -44.04
N ASP A 6 10.29 40.97 -45.26
CA ASP A 6 9.61 40.19 -46.32
C ASP A 6 10.35 38.88 -46.66
N GLN A 7 11.65 38.81 -46.33
CA GLN A 7 12.47 37.61 -46.49
C GLN A 7 12.63 36.80 -45.20
N LEU A 8 12.45 37.41 -44.02
CA LEU A 8 12.68 36.77 -42.72
C LEU A 8 11.62 35.71 -42.39
N ILE A 9 10.34 36.00 -42.65
CA ILE A 9 9.25 35.06 -42.33
C ILE A 9 9.31 33.80 -43.21
N PRO A 10 9.49 33.89 -44.54
CA PRO A 10 9.63 32.71 -45.39
C PRO A 10 10.87 31.85 -45.08
N MET A 11 11.91 32.42 -44.45
CA MET A 11 13.11 31.67 -44.02
C MET A 11 12.82 30.61 -42.96
N ILE A 12 11.64 30.63 -42.33
CA ILE A 12 11.21 29.57 -41.41
C ILE A 12 11.06 28.22 -42.10
N ARG A 13 10.81 28.21 -43.42
CA ARG A 13 10.75 26.99 -44.25
C ARG A 13 12.14 26.45 -44.64
N ASN A 14 13.22 27.14 -44.25
CA ASN A 14 14.58 26.75 -44.63
C ASN A 14 15.22 25.92 -43.50
N ASP A 15 15.28 24.61 -43.73
CA ASP A 15 15.82 23.64 -42.76
C ASP A 15 17.33 23.78 -42.53
N LYS A 16 18.04 24.53 -43.39
CA LYS A 16 19.49 24.78 -43.24
C LYS A 16 19.82 25.80 -42.14
N ILE A 17 18.83 26.55 -41.67
CA ILE A 17 19.00 27.53 -40.60
C ILE A 17 18.71 26.84 -39.28
N LYS A 18 19.61 26.92 -38.30
CA LYS A 18 19.37 26.36 -36.96
C LYS A 18 18.27 27.15 -36.23
N ASP A 19 17.35 26.44 -35.57
CA ASP A 19 16.21 27.03 -34.83
C ASP A 19 16.65 28.05 -33.78
N SER A 20 17.72 27.73 -33.04
CA SER A 20 18.29 28.61 -32.03
C SER A 20 18.82 29.92 -32.61
N VAL A 21 19.24 29.94 -33.88
CA VAL A 21 19.72 31.14 -34.57
C VAL A 21 18.54 31.98 -35.05
N PHE A 22 17.55 31.33 -35.67
CA PHE A 22 16.34 32.00 -36.14
C PHE A 22 15.58 32.67 -34.98
N LEU A 23 15.34 31.92 -33.89
CA LEU A 23 14.68 32.40 -32.68
C LEU A 23 15.44 33.56 -32.03
N LYS A 24 16.77 33.47 -31.91
CA LYS A 24 17.58 34.57 -31.34
C LYS A 24 17.45 35.86 -32.14
N VAL A 25 17.47 35.77 -33.48
CA VAL A 25 17.36 36.96 -34.36
C VAL A 25 15.96 37.56 -34.29
N THR A 26 14.91 36.74 -34.36
CA THR A 26 13.52 37.20 -34.32
C THR A 26 13.15 37.75 -32.93
N SER A 27 13.54 37.08 -31.84
CA SER A 27 13.34 37.58 -30.48
C SER A 27 14.09 38.89 -30.22
N HIS A 28 15.33 39.03 -30.69
CA HIS A 28 16.07 40.29 -30.55
C HIS A 28 15.36 41.45 -31.28
N LEU A 29 14.88 41.22 -32.50
CA LEU A 29 14.13 42.24 -33.26
C LEU A 29 12.78 42.59 -32.60
N ALA A 30 12.10 41.60 -32.00
CA ALA A 30 10.81 41.79 -31.35
C ALA A 30 10.91 42.54 -30.01
N VAL A 31 11.96 42.29 -29.22
CA VAL A 31 12.17 42.98 -27.92
C VAL A 31 12.46 44.48 -28.10
N HIS A 32 13.10 44.88 -29.19
CA HIS A 32 13.52 46.27 -29.41
C HIS A 32 12.48 47.17 -30.08
N ASN A 33 11.39 46.62 -30.66
CA ASN A 33 10.37 47.42 -31.34
C ASN A 33 9.00 46.72 -31.31
N SER A 34 8.04 47.27 -30.55
CA SER A 34 6.70 46.69 -30.38
C SER A 34 5.87 46.64 -31.66
N VAL A 35 5.98 47.65 -32.53
CA VAL A 35 5.32 47.66 -33.85
C VAL A 35 5.91 46.57 -34.76
N LEU A 36 7.20 46.29 -34.60
CA LEU A 36 7.88 45.24 -35.33
C LEU A 36 7.55 43.85 -34.78
N ALA A 37 7.45 43.72 -33.46
CA ALA A 37 7.01 42.51 -32.79
C ALA A 37 5.62 42.09 -33.29
N ASP A 38 4.68 43.04 -33.38
CA ASP A 38 3.35 42.78 -33.94
C ASP A 38 3.38 42.28 -35.38
N LYS A 39 4.19 42.92 -36.24
CA LYS A 39 4.34 42.50 -37.64
C LYS A 39 4.96 41.12 -37.78
N ILE A 40 5.97 40.80 -36.97
CA ILE A 40 6.62 39.48 -36.97
C ILE A 40 5.64 38.42 -36.48
N LEU A 41 4.92 38.67 -35.37
CA LEU A 41 3.97 37.73 -34.80
C LEU A 41 2.77 37.50 -35.72
N THR A 42 2.16 38.55 -36.29
CA THR A 42 1.08 38.38 -37.27
C THR A 42 1.57 37.69 -38.55
N GLY A 43 2.77 38.02 -39.04
CA GLY A 43 3.36 37.36 -40.22
C GLY A 43 3.67 35.88 -39.99
N LEU A 44 4.17 35.51 -38.81
CA LEU A 44 4.36 34.09 -38.42
C LEU A 44 3.01 33.36 -38.31
N SER A 45 1.97 34.02 -37.81
CA SER A 45 0.62 33.46 -37.72
C SER A 45 0.00 33.21 -39.09
N GLU A 46 0.12 34.15 -40.03
CA GLU A 46 -0.30 33.98 -41.43
C GLU A 46 0.47 32.86 -42.13
N GLU A 47 1.79 32.81 -41.92
CA GLU A 47 2.65 31.80 -42.51
C GLU A 47 2.37 30.39 -41.95
N GLY A 48 2.14 30.28 -40.64
CA GLY A 48 1.70 29.04 -40.00
C GLY A 48 0.36 28.56 -40.56
N SER A 49 -0.59 29.48 -40.77
CA SER A 49 -1.88 29.17 -41.39
C SER A 49 -1.70 28.63 -42.83
N ASN A 50 -0.86 29.27 -43.64
CA ASN A 50 -0.54 28.82 -44.99
C ASN A 50 0.12 27.43 -45.03
N ILE A 51 1.08 27.16 -44.14
CA ILE A 51 1.74 25.85 -44.03
C ILE A 51 0.72 24.79 -43.59
N GLY A 52 -0.14 25.09 -42.62
CA GLY A 52 -1.19 24.19 -42.14
C GLY A 52 -2.23 23.86 -43.23
N HIS A 53 -2.65 24.85 -44.01
CA HIS A 53 -3.55 24.62 -45.15
C HIS A 53 -2.91 23.71 -46.21
N ASN A 54 -1.60 23.89 -46.49
CA ASN A 54 -0.86 23.03 -47.41
C ASN A 54 -0.64 21.62 -46.83
N LEU A 55 -0.48 21.50 -45.51
CA LEU A 55 -0.34 20.20 -44.82
C LEU A 55 -1.60 19.35 -44.97
N LEU A 56 -2.78 19.97 -44.88
CA LEU A 56 -4.08 19.32 -45.09
C LEU A 56 -4.39 19.06 -46.57
N SER A 57 -3.56 19.57 -47.50
CA SER A 57 -3.58 19.19 -48.92
C SER A 57 -2.66 17.98 -49.15
N VAL A 58 -3.19 16.91 -49.75
CA VAL A 58 -2.49 15.62 -49.91
C VAL A 58 -1.36 15.65 -50.95
N SER A 59 -1.23 16.74 -51.71
CA SER A 59 -0.15 16.98 -52.68
C SER A 59 1.19 17.42 -52.05
N SER A 60 1.24 17.71 -50.76
CA SER A 60 2.44 18.23 -50.08
C SER A 60 3.27 17.14 -49.38
N ASN A 61 4.58 17.34 -49.20
CA ASN A 61 5.41 16.45 -48.39
C ASN A 61 5.01 16.58 -46.90
N MET A 62 4.47 15.50 -46.33
CA MET A 62 3.92 15.47 -44.97
C MET A 62 4.96 15.85 -43.91
N GLU A 63 6.12 15.20 -43.86
CA GLU A 63 7.16 15.43 -42.85
C GLU A 63 7.66 16.88 -42.87
N THR A 64 7.92 17.42 -44.06
CA THR A 64 8.39 18.81 -44.22
C THR A 64 7.33 19.82 -43.76
N GLN A 65 6.05 19.58 -44.08
CA GLN A 65 4.98 20.50 -43.69
C GLN A 65 4.65 20.41 -42.19
N VAL A 66 4.66 19.21 -41.57
CA VAL A 66 4.48 19.04 -40.11
C VAL A 66 5.60 19.73 -39.35
N SER A 67 6.86 19.47 -39.72
CA SER A 67 8.03 20.11 -39.10
C SER A 67 7.98 21.63 -39.26
N GLY A 68 7.69 22.12 -40.48
CA GLY A 68 7.56 23.54 -40.77
C GLY A 68 6.45 24.24 -39.97
N LEU A 69 5.29 23.58 -39.80
CA LEU A 69 4.17 24.12 -39.03
C LEU A 69 4.51 24.23 -37.55
N LEU A 70 5.03 23.14 -36.96
CA LEU A 70 5.40 23.11 -35.54
C LEU A 70 6.51 24.11 -35.25
N ARG A 71 7.52 24.21 -36.13
CA ARG A 71 8.59 25.22 -36.05
C ARG A 71 8.03 26.65 -36.06
N CYS A 72 7.05 26.91 -36.92
CA CYS A 72 6.39 28.21 -37.03
C CYS A 72 5.64 28.58 -35.75
N VAL A 73 4.78 27.67 -35.27
CA VAL A 73 3.96 27.88 -34.08
C VAL A 73 4.80 27.98 -32.80
N LYS A 74 5.83 27.14 -32.63
CA LYS A 74 6.76 27.21 -31.48
C LYS A 74 7.49 28.57 -31.44
N THR A 75 7.95 29.05 -32.59
CA THR A 75 8.62 30.35 -32.70
C THR A 75 7.67 31.51 -32.41
N LEU A 76 6.45 31.47 -32.97
CA LEU A 76 5.39 32.44 -32.70
C LEU A 76 5.10 32.55 -31.20
N CYS A 77 4.87 31.42 -30.55
CA CYS A 77 4.53 31.34 -29.13
C CYS A 77 5.68 31.82 -28.24
N SER A 78 6.91 31.40 -28.51
CA SER A 78 8.09 31.83 -27.74
C SER A 78 8.30 33.35 -27.79
N ILE A 79 8.15 33.96 -28.96
CA ILE A 79 8.25 35.43 -29.12
C ILE A 79 7.09 36.11 -28.38
N TYR A 80 5.86 35.62 -28.54
CA TYR A 80 4.69 36.18 -27.87
C TYR A 80 4.85 36.18 -26.34
N THR A 81 5.25 35.05 -25.74
CA THR A 81 5.50 34.94 -24.30
C THR A 81 6.61 35.89 -23.85
N SER A 82 7.72 35.96 -24.60
CA SER A 82 8.86 36.82 -24.24
C SER A 82 8.52 38.32 -24.25
N VAL A 83 7.68 38.77 -25.19
CA VAL A 83 7.36 40.20 -25.39
C VAL A 83 6.14 40.63 -24.58
N TYR A 84 5.12 39.78 -24.47
CA TYR A 84 3.80 40.17 -23.96
C TYR A 84 3.40 39.49 -22.65
N GLN A 85 3.99 38.36 -22.26
CA GLN A 85 3.71 37.72 -20.96
C GLN A 85 4.77 38.03 -19.89
N SER A 86 5.98 38.48 -20.26
CA SER A 86 7.01 38.90 -19.29
C SER A 86 6.71 40.24 -18.59
N MET A 87 5.88 41.10 -19.18
CA MET A 87 5.57 42.45 -18.66
C MET A 87 4.49 42.50 -17.56
N SER A 88 3.85 41.39 -17.20
CA SER A 88 2.82 41.34 -16.16
C SER A 88 3.36 41.15 -14.74
N SER A 89 4.67 40.94 -14.57
CA SER A 89 5.29 40.67 -13.27
C SER A 89 5.92 41.89 -12.56
N SER A 90 5.91 43.08 -13.18
CA SER A 90 6.62 44.26 -12.68
C SER A 90 5.75 45.47 -12.30
N SER A 91 4.50 45.26 -11.86
CA SER A 91 3.66 46.35 -11.32
C SER A 91 2.83 45.93 -10.11
N SER A 92 3.50 45.56 -9.01
CA SER A 92 2.88 45.51 -7.69
C SER A 92 2.93 46.88 -7.00
N SER A 93 1.91 47.71 -7.18
CA SER A 93 1.43 48.67 -6.15
C SER A 93 0.24 49.50 -6.64
N SER A 94 -0.99 49.03 -6.39
CA SER A 94 -2.10 49.87 -5.90
C SER A 94 -3.38 49.04 -5.82
N LEU A 95 -3.95 48.93 -4.62
CA LEU A 95 -5.34 48.51 -4.42
C LEU A 95 -6.28 49.50 -5.14
N SER A 96 -7.15 48.99 -5.99
CA SER A 96 -8.61 49.25 -5.98
C SER A 96 -9.20 48.93 -7.35
N SER A 97 -10.05 47.91 -7.43
CA SER A 97 -11.39 47.94 -8.05
C SER A 97 -11.83 46.50 -8.34
N GLN A 98 -12.86 46.08 -7.60
CA GLN A 98 -13.64 44.88 -7.89
C GLN A 98 -14.24 44.98 -9.29
N SER A 99 -13.95 44.00 -10.13
CA SER A 99 -14.88 43.53 -11.14
C SER A 99 -14.95 42.00 -11.07
N SER A 100 -16.18 41.52 -11.08
CA SER A 100 -16.67 40.16 -10.91
C SER A 100 -15.91 39.11 -11.71
N ILE A 101 -15.15 38.26 -11.00
CA ILE A 101 -14.70 36.95 -11.48
C ILE A 101 -15.88 36.00 -11.29
N ILE A 102 -16.54 35.64 -12.39
CA ILE A 102 -17.51 34.54 -12.43
C ILE A 102 -16.86 33.47 -13.31
N ASN A 103 -16.68 32.27 -12.76
CA ASN A 103 -16.22 31.01 -13.39
C ASN A 103 -14.73 30.81 -13.74
N GLY A 104 -13.77 31.51 -13.10
CA GLY A 104 -12.36 31.07 -13.13
C GLY A 104 -11.63 31.14 -14.49
N ILE A 105 -12.25 31.68 -15.54
CA ILE A 105 -11.62 31.86 -16.86
C ILE A 105 -11.02 33.27 -16.93
N THR A 106 -9.69 33.39 -17.00
CA THR A 106 -9.06 34.66 -17.39
C THR A 106 -9.40 34.97 -18.86
N PRO A 107 -9.99 36.12 -19.19
CA PRO A 107 -10.29 36.46 -20.57
C PRO A 107 -9.01 36.58 -21.40
N ILE A 108 -8.99 35.95 -22.57
CA ILE A 108 -7.88 36.02 -23.53
C ILE A 108 -7.59 37.49 -23.85
N SER A 109 -6.33 37.90 -23.77
CA SER A 109 -5.90 39.26 -24.09
C SER A 109 -6.39 39.67 -25.49
N PRO A 110 -6.97 40.88 -25.67
CA PRO A 110 -7.37 41.40 -26.98
C PRO A 110 -6.23 41.39 -28.00
N LYS A 111 -4.98 41.46 -27.51
CA LYS A 111 -3.77 41.40 -28.33
C LYS A 111 -3.47 39.99 -28.82
N ALA A 112 -3.71 38.97 -27.99
CA ALA A 112 -3.62 37.57 -28.43
C ALA A 112 -4.65 37.27 -29.53
N VAL A 113 -5.89 37.76 -29.37
CA VAL A 113 -6.94 37.59 -30.38
C VAL A 113 -6.51 38.16 -31.74
N GLN A 114 -5.87 39.33 -31.79
CA GLN A 114 -5.39 39.91 -33.04
C GLN A 114 -4.25 39.11 -33.68
N ILE A 115 -3.27 38.66 -32.88
CA ILE A 115 -2.06 37.99 -33.38
C ILE A 115 -2.38 36.59 -33.91
N PHE A 116 -3.22 35.83 -33.21
CA PHE A 116 -3.53 34.44 -33.57
C PHE A 116 -4.73 34.30 -34.53
N LYS A 117 -5.43 35.40 -34.86
CA LYS A 117 -6.58 35.41 -35.79
C LYS A 117 -6.33 34.68 -37.12
N PRO A 118 -5.18 34.81 -37.80
CA PRO A 118 -4.93 34.08 -39.05
C PRO A 118 -4.98 32.55 -38.92
N LEU A 119 -4.65 32.00 -37.75
CA LEU A 119 -4.68 30.56 -37.47
C LEU A 119 -6.10 30.04 -37.19
N GLU A 120 -7.06 30.91 -36.86
CA GLU A 120 -8.45 30.51 -36.59
C GLU A 120 -9.11 29.83 -37.80
N VAL A 121 -8.75 30.23 -39.02
CA VAL A 121 -9.24 29.60 -40.25
C VAL A 121 -8.74 28.16 -40.39
N LEU A 122 -7.49 27.90 -39.96
CA LEU A 122 -6.91 26.56 -39.95
C LEU A 122 -7.62 25.66 -38.92
N TRP A 123 -7.99 26.20 -37.75
CA TRP A 123 -8.71 25.46 -36.71
C TRP A 123 -10.13 25.09 -37.14
N GLN A 124 -10.83 25.97 -37.85
CA GLN A 124 -12.13 25.64 -38.43
C GLN A 124 -12.03 24.54 -39.50
N LEU A 125 -10.95 24.56 -40.30
CA LEU A 125 -10.70 23.52 -41.28
C LEU A 125 -10.36 22.17 -40.62
N LEU A 126 -9.63 22.19 -39.49
CA LEU A 126 -9.36 21.00 -38.68
C LEU A 126 -10.67 20.35 -38.17
N ASP A 127 -11.59 21.16 -37.64
CA ASP A 127 -12.91 20.72 -37.18
C ASP A 127 -13.70 20.02 -38.31
N ASP A 128 -13.75 20.65 -39.50
CA ASP A 128 -14.38 20.05 -40.69
C ASP A 128 -13.78 18.68 -41.05
N TRP A 129 -12.45 18.54 -41.01
CA TRP A 129 -11.77 17.28 -41.32
C TRP A 129 -12.06 16.18 -40.30
N LEU A 130 -12.11 16.53 -39.01
CA LEU A 130 -12.45 15.56 -37.94
C LEU A 130 -13.90 15.09 -38.05
N ASN A 131 -14.83 15.98 -38.38
CA ASN A 131 -16.23 15.61 -38.60
C ASN A 131 -16.41 14.70 -39.83
N LEU A 132 -15.66 14.93 -40.90
CA LEU A 132 -15.63 14.04 -42.07
C LEU A 132 -15.07 12.65 -41.72
N LEU A 133 -13.99 12.60 -40.95
CA LEU A 133 -13.43 11.33 -40.47
C LEU A 133 -14.42 10.57 -39.59
N GLN A 134 -15.12 11.24 -38.66
CA GLN A 134 -16.17 10.63 -37.84
C GLN A 134 -17.22 9.94 -38.72
N ALA A 135 -17.71 10.64 -39.76
CA ALA A 135 -18.71 10.11 -40.67
C ALA A 135 -18.22 8.86 -41.42
N GLU A 136 -16.94 8.80 -41.79
CA GLU A 136 -16.33 7.62 -42.44
C GLU A 136 -16.09 6.45 -41.48
N PHE A 137 -15.75 6.72 -40.21
CA PHE A 137 -15.69 5.69 -39.18
C PHE A 137 -17.07 5.06 -38.94
N ASP A 138 -18.11 5.89 -38.82
CA ASP A 138 -19.49 5.45 -38.59
C ASP A 138 -20.06 4.62 -39.76
N LYS A 139 -19.65 4.91 -41.00
CA LYS A 139 -20.01 4.10 -42.19
C LYS A 139 -19.39 2.70 -42.13
N ASN A 140 -18.14 2.58 -41.69
CA ASN A 140 -17.43 1.31 -41.57
C ASN A 140 -18.00 0.40 -40.46
N GLU A 141 -18.54 0.96 -39.38
CA GLU A 141 -19.20 0.17 -38.31
C GLU A 141 -20.57 -0.37 -38.74
N LYS A 142 -21.37 0.43 -39.45
CA LYS A 142 -22.69 0.00 -39.95
C LYS A 142 -22.61 -1.13 -40.98
N GLY A 143 -21.51 -1.25 -41.71
CA GLY A 143 -21.24 -2.37 -42.61
C GLY A 143 -21.00 -3.72 -41.91
N LYS A 144 -20.55 -3.72 -40.64
CA LYS A 144 -20.29 -4.95 -39.87
C LYS A 144 -21.56 -5.56 -39.23
N CYS A 145 -22.62 -4.77 -39.05
CA CYS A 145 -23.84 -5.19 -38.33
C CYS A 145 -24.94 -5.84 -39.21
N GLN A 146 -24.75 -5.99 -40.53
CA GLN A 146 -25.75 -6.63 -41.42
C GLN A 146 -25.48 -8.10 -41.75
N VAL A 147 -24.91 -8.88 -40.83
CA VAL A 147 -24.77 -10.34 -41.01
C VAL A 147 -25.47 -11.09 -39.86
N LYS A 148 -26.57 -11.76 -40.24
CA LYS A 148 -27.50 -12.66 -39.50
C LYS A 148 -28.77 -11.94 -38.98
N SER A 149 -30.00 -12.40 -39.25
CA SER A 149 -30.51 -13.78 -39.37
C SER A 149 -31.89 -13.84 -40.05
N GLU A 150 -32.21 -14.91 -40.79
CA GLU A 150 -33.59 -15.37 -41.06
C GLU A 150 -33.77 -16.85 -40.63
N PRO A 151 -34.99 -17.29 -40.23
CA PRO A 151 -35.16 -18.48 -39.38
C PRO A 151 -36.01 -19.65 -39.97
N VAL A 152 -35.93 -20.81 -39.30
CA VAL A 152 -36.85 -21.99 -39.28
C VAL A 152 -36.89 -22.87 -40.56
N THR A 153 -36.51 -24.16 -40.55
CA THR A 153 -37.33 -25.32 -40.13
C THR A 153 -36.56 -26.65 -40.25
N GLU A 154 -36.68 -27.51 -39.24
CA GLU A 154 -36.32 -28.93 -39.31
C GLU A 154 -37.38 -29.75 -40.09
N LYS A 155 -36.94 -30.63 -41.00
CA LYS A 155 -37.41 -32.04 -41.08
C LYS A 155 -36.62 -32.89 -42.10
N LYS A 156 -35.93 -33.89 -41.54
CA LYS A 156 -35.82 -35.31 -41.95
C LYS A 156 -35.47 -35.71 -43.41
N LYS A 157 -34.38 -36.50 -43.45
CA LYS A 157 -34.20 -37.84 -44.06
C LYS A 157 -33.56 -37.99 -45.45
N ASN A 158 -32.58 -38.91 -45.43
CA ASN A 158 -32.14 -39.89 -46.41
C ASN A 158 -31.05 -39.50 -47.43
N ASP A 159 -29.80 -39.81 -47.05
CA ASP A 159 -28.94 -40.84 -47.64
C ASP A 159 -29.11 -41.20 -49.14
N SER A 160 -28.16 -40.71 -49.94
CA SER A 160 -27.16 -41.48 -50.73
C SER A 160 -27.65 -42.39 -51.90
N PRO A 161 -26.77 -43.02 -52.72
CA PRO A 161 -25.30 -42.87 -52.89
C PRO A 161 -24.83 -42.90 -54.37
N LYS A 162 -23.48 -42.92 -54.53
CA LYS A 162 -22.63 -43.54 -55.57
C LYS A 162 -22.02 -42.59 -56.61
N GLU A 163 -20.77 -42.74 -57.04
CA GLU A 163 -19.57 -43.49 -56.60
C GLU A 163 -18.44 -43.11 -57.60
N ASN A 164 -17.20 -43.39 -57.17
CA ASN A 164 -15.95 -43.57 -57.91
C ASN A 164 -14.91 -42.42 -57.86
N VAL A 165 -13.86 -42.54 -57.02
CA VAL A 165 -12.69 -43.48 -57.06
C VAL A 165 -11.71 -43.05 -58.16
N GLN A 166 -10.39 -42.91 -58.01
CA GLN A 166 -9.41 -42.91 -56.91
C GLN A 166 -8.06 -42.73 -57.65
N SER A 167 -7.17 -41.83 -57.22
CA SER A 167 -5.71 -41.93 -57.49
C SER A 167 -4.89 -40.87 -56.74
N LYS A 168 -3.97 -41.38 -55.90
CA LYS A 168 -2.68 -40.83 -55.45
C LYS A 168 -1.62 -41.16 -56.56
N PRO A 169 -0.29 -40.99 -56.39
CA PRO A 169 0.57 -40.12 -55.54
C PRO A 169 1.74 -39.47 -56.36
N GLU A 170 2.69 -38.76 -55.71
CA GLU A 170 4.17 -38.98 -55.77
C GLU A 170 5.09 -37.74 -55.65
N ILE A 171 6.26 -38.02 -55.08
CA ILE A 171 7.40 -37.18 -54.67
C ILE A 171 8.48 -37.24 -55.75
N ILE A 172 9.12 -36.11 -56.15
CA ILE A 172 10.52 -36.05 -56.64
C ILE A 172 11.16 -34.70 -56.25
N THR A 173 12.45 -34.79 -55.90
CA THR A 173 13.38 -33.78 -55.36
C THR A 173 14.15 -32.94 -56.41
N ASN A 174 14.78 -31.86 -55.92
CA ASN A 174 16.09 -31.24 -56.28
C ASN A 174 16.19 -29.86 -57.00
N GLU A 175 16.84 -28.94 -56.27
CA GLU A 175 18.05 -28.15 -56.60
C GLU A 175 18.03 -26.72 -57.20
N ASN A 176 18.80 -25.88 -56.49
CA ASN A 176 19.69 -24.78 -56.92
C ASN A 176 19.14 -23.38 -57.28
N GLY A 177 19.72 -22.37 -56.61
CA GLY A 177 20.16 -21.15 -57.30
C GLY A 177 19.77 -19.81 -56.67
N THR A 178 20.66 -19.27 -55.83
CA THR A 178 20.82 -17.83 -55.51
C THR A 178 20.65 -16.92 -56.71
N LYS A 179 19.97 -15.77 -56.56
CA LYS A 179 20.35 -14.51 -57.24
C LYS A 179 19.66 -13.24 -56.71
N THR A 180 20.52 -12.28 -56.42
CA THR A 180 20.36 -10.82 -56.33
C THR A 180 19.79 -10.19 -57.62
N SER A 181 19.15 -9.02 -57.52
CA SER A 181 18.98 -8.11 -58.68
C SER A 181 19.01 -6.62 -58.29
N LYS A 182 19.84 -5.88 -59.05
CA LYS A 182 20.00 -4.43 -59.11
C LYS A 182 19.34 -3.94 -60.42
N VAL A 183 18.62 -2.81 -60.30
CA VAL A 183 18.72 -1.56 -61.08
C VAL A 183 18.55 -1.56 -62.62
N SER A 184 17.51 -0.81 -63.02
CA SER A 184 17.30 0.10 -64.19
C SER A 184 17.39 -0.39 -65.64
N GLU A 185 16.41 0.01 -66.46
CA GLU A 185 16.55 1.11 -67.44
C GLU A 185 15.20 1.49 -68.08
N ALA A 186 15.09 2.77 -68.48
CA ALA A 186 13.96 3.48 -69.13
C ALA A 186 13.87 3.11 -70.65
N PRO A 187 13.08 3.75 -71.59
CA PRO A 187 12.48 5.11 -71.56
C PRO A 187 11.13 5.34 -72.32
N CYS A 188 10.72 6.63 -72.34
CA CYS A 188 9.79 7.35 -73.25
C CYS A 188 8.29 7.01 -73.17
N GLU A 189 7.32 7.92 -73.30
CA GLU A 189 7.31 9.29 -73.84
C GLU A 189 6.04 10.04 -73.39
N THR A 190 6.13 11.36 -73.30
CA THR A 190 5.11 12.35 -72.92
C THR A 190 3.96 12.52 -73.92
N VAL A 191 2.73 12.74 -73.42
CA VAL A 191 1.71 13.54 -74.11
C VAL A 191 1.28 14.70 -73.21
N HIS A 192 1.59 15.91 -73.67
CA HIS A 192 1.12 17.19 -73.12
C HIS A 192 -0.36 17.41 -73.45
N LEU A 193 -1.17 17.82 -72.47
CA LEU A 193 -2.36 18.64 -72.67
C LEU A 193 -2.36 19.76 -71.63
N SER A 194 -2.00 20.95 -72.08
CA SER A 194 -2.03 22.21 -71.33
C SER A 194 -3.47 22.74 -71.18
N LYS A 195 -3.83 23.27 -70.01
CA LYS A 195 -4.11 24.70 -69.80
C LYS A 195 -4.81 24.96 -68.47
N GLU A 196 -4.17 25.80 -67.66
CA GLU A 196 -4.77 26.96 -67.01
C GLU A 196 -6.19 27.24 -67.52
N HIS A 197 -7.25 26.98 -66.74
CA HIS A 197 -8.56 27.65 -66.85
C HIS A 197 -9.56 27.32 -65.71
N LEU A 198 -9.18 26.64 -64.61
CA LEU A 198 -10.12 26.26 -63.54
C LEU A 198 -9.96 26.99 -62.19
N PHE A 199 -9.05 27.97 -62.08
CA PHE A 199 -8.91 28.80 -60.86
C PHE A 199 -9.32 30.25 -61.10
N LYS A 200 -10.51 30.47 -61.64
CA LYS A 200 -11.27 31.70 -61.42
C LYS A 200 -12.73 31.30 -61.27
N GLN A 201 -13.30 31.65 -60.12
CA GLN A 201 -14.69 31.42 -59.70
C GLN A 201 -14.97 30.04 -59.09
N ALA A 202 -14.82 29.96 -57.76
CA ALA A 202 -15.77 29.29 -56.88
C ALA A 202 -15.58 29.82 -55.45
N GLY A 203 -16.13 31.00 -55.19
CA GLY A 203 -16.77 31.25 -53.90
C GLY A 203 -18.06 30.45 -53.91
N GLY A 204 -18.20 29.52 -52.98
CA GLY A 204 -19.34 28.62 -52.92
C GLY A 204 -19.08 27.47 -51.96
N ASP A 205 -19.55 27.63 -50.73
CA ASP A 205 -19.72 26.57 -49.75
C ASP A 205 -20.55 25.43 -50.36
N SER A 206 -19.96 24.24 -50.53
CA SER A 206 -20.72 23.00 -50.74
C SER A 206 -19.96 21.80 -50.15
N PRO A 207 -20.62 20.95 -49.33
CA PRO A 207 -20.06 19.71 -48.79
C PRO A 207 -19.55 18.72 -49.87
N GLN A 208 -20.03 18.83 -51.11
CA GLN A 208 -19.80 17.85 -52.19
C GLN A 208 -18.37 17.84 -52.76
N CYS A 209 -17.62 18.95 -52.66
CA CYS A 209 -16.21 18.99 -53.11
C CYS A 209 -15.25 18.24 -52.16
N LYS A 210 -15.59 18.14 -50.86
CA LYS A 210 -14.78 17.44 -49.85
C LYS A 210 -15.02 15.92 -49.90
N GLU A 211 -16.24 15.50 -50.23
CA GLU A 211 -16.60 14.08 -50.43
C GLU A 211 -15.91 13.46 -51.66
N HIS A 212 -15.69 14.23 -52.71
CA HIS A 212 -15.00 13.77 -53.93
C HIS A 212 -13.51 13.45 -53.71
N LEU A 213 -12.85 14.11 -52.76
CA LEU A 213 -11.46 13.82 -52.36
C LEU A 213 -11.33 12.46 -51.66
N LEU A 214 -12.31 12.08 -50.84
CA LEU A 214 -12.39 10.77 -50.19
C LEU A 214 -12.71 9.64 -51.19
N ILE A 215 -13.54 9.91 -52.20
CA ILE A 215 -13.89 8.94 -53.26
C ILE A 215 -12.70 8.68 -54.20
N GLN A 216 -11.84 9.69 -54.46
CA GLN A 216 -10.61 9.51 -55.24
C GLN A 216 -9.56 8.62 -54.55
N TRP A 217 -9.72 8.38 -53.24
CA TRP A 217 -8.84 7.54 -52.42
C TRP A 217 -9.33 6.09 -52.29
N GLY A 218 -10.45 5.74 -52.93
CA GLY A 218 -11.05 4.39 -52.94
C GLY A 218 -10.35 3.37 -53.85
N GLY A 219 -9.03 3.25 -53.75
CA GLY A 219 -8.25 2.20 -54.41
C GLY A 219 -7.14 1.67 -53.52
N ASP A 220 -7.39 0.54 -52.83
CA ASP A 220 -6.47 -0.31 -52.05
C ASP A 220 -5.47 0.33 -51.05
N GLN A 221 -5.43 1.66 -50.89
CA GLN A 221 -4.59 2.35 -49.92
C GLN A 221 -5.39 2.76 -48.68
N ASP A 222 -4.79 2.59 -47.50
CA ASP A 222 -5.34 3.10 -46.23
C ASP A 222 -5.36 4.64 -46.26
N VAL A 223 -6.47 5.14 -46.77
CA VAL A 223 -6.82 6.56 -46.85
C VAL A 223 -6.68 7.25 -45.50
N ILE A 224 -7.10 6.54 -44.44
CA ILE A 224 -7.03 7.05 -43.09
C ILE A 224 -5.58 7.09 -42.61
N GLY A 225 -4.78 6.05 -42.88
CA GLY A 225 -3.34 6.04 -42.59
C GLY A 225 -2.55 7.18 -43.24
N THR A 226 -2.94 7.62 -44.45
CA THR A 226 -2.25 8.71 -45.19
C THR A 226 -2.61 10.12 -44.67
N VAL A 227 -3.86 10.30 -44.22
CA VAL A 227 -4.38 11.58 -43.73
C VAL A 227 -4.09 11.78 -42.24
N LEU A 228 -4.00 10.70 -41.48
CA LEU A 228 -3.85 10.69 -40.02
C LEU A 228 -2.63 11.50 -39.52
N PRO A 229 -1.38 11.29 -39.99
CA PRO A 229 -0.22 12.06 -39.50
C PRO A 229 -0.34 13.57 -39.77
N ARG A 230 -1.00 13.96 -40.87
CA ARG A 230 -1.21 15.37 -41.24
C ARG A 230 -2.14 16.06 -40.25
N ILE A 231 -3.27 15.41 -39.92
CA ILE A 231 -4.23 15.92 -38.95
C ILE A 231 -3.61 16.00 -37.56
N CYS A 232 -2.84 14.98 -37.16
CA CYS A 232 -2.15 14.96 -35.87
C CYS A 232 -1.16 16.13 -35.72
N GLY A 233 -0.40 16.45 -36.78
CA GLY A 233 0.48 17.62 -36.80
C GLY A 233 -0.26 18.95 -36.62
N VAL A 234 -1.46 19.10 -37.19
CA VAL A 234 -2.30 20.30 -37.00
C VAL A 234 -2.90 20.37 -35.60
N ILE A 235 -3.34 19.25 -35.03
CA ILE A 235 -3.83 19.19 -33.63
C ILE A 235 -2.73 19.58 -32.65
N HIS A 236 -1.50 19.08 -32.86
CA HIS A 236 -0.34 19.46 -32.06
C HIS A 236 -0.05 20.96 -32.16
N ALA A 237 -0.11 21.53 -33.37
CA ALA A 237 0.03 22.98 -33.55
C ALA A 237 -1.08 23.79 -32.83
N PHE A 238 -2.31 23.28 -32.84
CA PHE A 238 -3.43 23.89 -32.11
C PHE A 238 -3.20 23.87 -30.59
N TYR A 239 -2.76 22.74 -30.04
CA TYR A 239 -2.39 22.59 -28.64
C TYR A 239 -1.38 23.65 -28.19
N ILE A 240 -0.26 23.80 -28.91
CA ILE A 240 0.80 24.76 -28.57
C ILE A 240 0.25 26.20 -28.53
N CYS A 241 -0.64 26.56 -29.47
CA CYS A 241 -1.27 27.88 -29.50
C CYS A 241 -2.20 28.10 -28.29
N CYS A 242 -3.04 27.12 -27.98
CA CYS A 242 -3.96 27.19 -26.85
C CYS A 242 -3.22 27.30 -25.51
N SER A 243 -2.15 26.54 -25.33
CA SER A 243 -1.31 26.58 -24.12
C SER A 243 -0.58 27.91 -23.98
N CYS A 244 -0.06 28.47 -25.08
CA CYS A 244 0.59 29.80 -25.09
C CYS A 244 -0.37 30.93 -24.70
N GLN A 245 -1.65 30.85 -25.10
CA GLN A 245 -2.66 31.87 -24.79
C GLN A 245 -3.21 31.78 -23.37
N HIS A 246 -2.90 30.70 -22.64
CA HIS A 246 -3.33 30.48 -21.27
C HIS A 246 -2.20 30.84 -20.29
N SER A 247 -2.53 31.47 -19.16
CA SER A 247 -1.53 32.06 -18.25
C SER A 247 -1.02 31.09 -17.18
N HIS A 248 -1.61 29.89 -17.08
CA HIS A 248 -1.29 28.92 -16.02
C HIS A 248 -0.34 27.84 -16.56
N PRO A 249 0.91 27.73 -16.06
CA PRO A 249 1.91 26.79 -16.59
C PRO A 249 1.59 25.31 -16.39
N GLN A 250 0.60 24.99 -15.54
CA GLN A 250 0.30 23.63 -15.08
C GLN A 250 -1.10 23.13 -15.49
N MET A 251 -1.88 23.92 -16.22
CA MET A 251 -3.23 23.51 -16.64
C MET A 251 -3.39 23.63 -18.16
N THR A 252 -3.97 22.59 -18.76
CA THR A 252 -4.33 22.59 -20.17
C THR A 252 -5.43 23.63 -20.43
N SER A 253 -5.31 24.34 -21.54
CA SER A 253 -6.26 25.40 -21.91
C SER A 253 -7.70 24.86 -21.99
N PRO A 254 -8.70 25.51 -21.34
CA PRO A 254 -10.11 25.09 -21.42
C PRO A 254 -10.63 24.97 -22.85
N ARG A 255 -10.16 25.86 -23.73
CA ARG A 255 -10.46 25.86 -25.17
C ARG A 255 -10.03 24.56 -25.86
N PHE A 256 -8.89 24.00 -25.44
CA PHE A 256 -8.38 22.76 -26.00
C PHE A 256 -9.11 21.54 -25.42
N ILE A 257 -9.46 21.58 -24.13
CA ILE A 257 -10.28 20.54 -23.48
C ILE A 257 -11.64 20.42 -24.17
N GLU A 258 -12.32 21.54 -24.44
CA GLU A 258 -13.59 21.58 -25.19
C GLU A 258 -13.46 20.92 -26.58
N PHE A 259 -12.38 21.22 -27.30
CA PHE A 259 -12.09 20.61 -28.60
C PHE A 259 -11.92 19.09 -28.51
N VAL A 260 -11.15 18.60 -27.55
CA VAL A 260 -10.94 17.14 -27.38
C VAL A 260 -12.23 16.43 -26.97
N CYS A 261 -13.05 17.06 -26.12
CA CYS A 261 -14.36 16.56 -25.75
C CYS A 261 -15.32 16.49 -26.95
N ALA A 262 -15.32 17.51 -27.81
CA ALA A 262 -16.16 17.52 -29.02
C ALA A 262 -15.79 16.42 -30.03
N HIS A 263 -14.49 16.10 -30.17
CA HIS A 263 -13.99 15.12 -31.15
C HIS A 263 -13.53 13.79 -30.54
N ASN A 264 -13.98 13.46 -29.32
CA ASN A 264 -13.49 12.33 -28.54
C ASN A 264 -13.46 11.00 -29.31
N LYS A 265 -14.57 10.68 -30.00
CA LYS A 265 -14.75 9.42 -30.74
C LYS A 265 -13.78 9.28 -31.90
N VAL A 266 -13.56 10.35 -32.66
CA VAL A 266 -12.59 10.40 -33.76
C VAL A 266 -11.19 10.20 -33.21
N LEU A 267 -10.82 10.97 -32.19
CA LEU A 267 -9.48 10.91 -31.60
C LEU A 267 -9.18 9.50 -31.05
N LYS A 268 -10.12 8.86 -30.36
CA LYS A 268 -9.96 7.46 -29.91
C LYS A 268 -9.78 6.50 -31.07
N SER A 269 -10.53 6.67 -32.14
CA SER A 269 -10.44 5.83 -33.34
C SER A 269 -9.11 6.03 -34.10
N LEU A 270 -8.59 7.26 -34.12
CA LEU A 270 -7.30 7.61 -34.71
C LEU A 270 -6.15 6.98 -33.92
N VAL A 271 -6.17 7.16 -32.59
CA VAL A 271 -5.17 6.63 -31.66
C VAL A 271 -5.18 5.11 -31.63
N ALA A 272 -6.35 4.45 -31.70
CA ALA A 272 -6.45 3.00 -31.78
C ALA A 272 -5.89 2.41 -33.10
N ARG A 273 -5.94 3.18 -34.20
CA ARG A 273 -5.44 2.71 -35.51
C ARG A 273 -3.94 2.86 -35.68
N ASN A 274 -3.34 3.91 -35.13
CA ASN A 274 -1.89 4.05 -35.07
C ASN A 274 -1.47 4.53 -33.68
N PRO A 275 -1.26 3.59 -32.75
CA PRO A 275 -0.98 3.97 -31.38
C PRO A 275 0.39 4.63 -31.14
N LYS A 276 1.36 4.46 -32.05
CA LYS A 276 2.65 5.17 -31.99
C LYS A 276 2.51 6.70 -32.12
N VAL A 277 1.42 7.16 -32.72
CA VAL A 277 1.08 8.60 -32.87
C VAL A 277 0.95 9.31 -31.51
N ILE A 278 0.64 8.56 -30.44
CA ILE A 278 0.58 9.12 -29.08
C ILE A 278 1.91 9.78 -28.73
N PHE A 279 3.01 9.11 -29.03
CA PHE A 279 4.36 9.54 -28.68
C PHE A 279 4.87 10.66 -29.60
N ASP A 280 4.52 10.61 -30.88
CA ASP A 280 5.01 11.56 -31.88
C ASP A 280 4.24 12.89 -31.94
N HIS A 281 2.92 12.85 -31.74
CA HIS A 281 2.04 13.99 -32.03
C HIS A 281 1.02 14.29 -30.93
N PHE A 282 0.64 13.31 -30.11
CA PHE A 282 -0.33 13.48 -29.05
C PHE A 282 0.25 13.39 -27.63
N HIS A 283 1.54 13.72 -27.44
CA HIS A 283 2.15 13.76 -26.11
C HIS A 283 1.39 14.65 -25.10
N PHE A 284 0.63 15.65 -25.57
CA PHE A 284 -0.25 16.46 -24.71
C PHE A 284 -1.37 15.66 -24.04
N LEU A 285 -1.80 14.53 -24.62
CA LEU A 285 -2.72 13.58 -23.95
C LEU A 285 -2.06 12.98 -22.72
N LEU A 286 -0.72 12.97 -22.69
CA LEU A 286 0.10 12.50 -21.58
C LEU A 286 0.37 13.57 -20.53
N GLU A 287 0.26 14.85 -20.89
CA GLU A 287 0.46 15.99 -19.99
C GLU A 287 -0.81 16.37 -19.21
N CYS A 288 -2.00 16.02 -19.71
CA CYS A 288 -3.30 16.38 -19.13
C CYS A 288 -3.99 15.16 -18.50
N PRO A 289 -4.18 15.09 -17.16
CA PRO A 289 -4.80 13.97 -16.47
C PRO A 289 -6.21 13.62 -16.98
N GLU A 290 -7.03 14.64 -17.24
CA GLU A 290 -8.42 14.50 -17.71
C GLU A 290 -8.50 13.87 -19.10
N LEU A 291 -7.48 14.11 -19.93
CA LEU A 291 -7.39 13.51 -21.26
C LEU A 291 -6.74 12.14 -21.20
N MET A 292 -5.63 11.99 -20.46
CA MET A 292 -4.96 10.70 -20.24
C MET A 292 -5.95 9.60 -19.88
N SER A 293 -6.79 9.82 -18.87
CA SER A 293 -7.74 8.82 -18.38
C SER A 293 -8.65 8.28 -19.49
N GLN A 294 -8.98 9.11 -20.49
CA GLN A 294 -9.83 8.74 -21.61
C GLN A 294 -9.11 7.88 -22.67
N PHE A 295 -7.77 7.96 -22.74
CA PHE A 295 -6.92 7.25 -23.72
C PHE A 295 -6.03 6.17 -23.09
N LEU A 296 -6.04 6.03 -21.76
CA LEU A 296 -5.17 5.14 -20.99
C LEU A 296 -5.19 3.69 -21.51
N HIS A 297 -6.37 3.17 -21.87
CA HIS A 297 -6.51 1.82 -22.42
C HIS A 297 -5.75 1.60 -23.74
N ILE A 298 -5.62 2.65 -24.58
CA ILE A 298 -4.87 2.56 -25.84
C ILE A 298 -3.37 2.74 -25.60
N ILE A 299 -3.01 3.59 -24.64
CA ILE A 299 -1.63 3.80 -24.20
C ILE A 299 -1.08 2.49 -23.60
N LYS A 300 -1.82 1.83 -22.71
CA LYS A 300 -1.43 0.55 -22.11
C LYS A 300 -1.41 -0.61 -23.12
N ALA A 301 -2.12 -0.51 -24.24
CA ALA A 301 -2.02 -1.48 -25.32
C ALA A 301 -0.69 -1.39 -26.11
N GLN A 302 0.17 -0.41 -25.81
CA GLN A 302 1.50 -0.29 -26.41
C GLN A 302 2.50 -1.25 -25.79
N SER A 303 3.49 -1.64 -26.58
CA SER A 303 4.61 -2.43 -26.06
C SER A 303 5.26 -1.69 -24.89
N PHE A 304 5.66 -2.46 -23.88
CA PHE A 304 6.37 -1.91 -22.72
C PHE A 304 7.66 -1.20 -23.15
N ASP A 305 8.39 -1.76 -24.12
CA ASP A 305 9.64 -1.19 -24.62
C ASP A 305 9.46 0.19 -25.26
N ASP A 306 8.47 0.36 -26.17
CA ASP A 306 8.17 1.66 -26.79
C ASP A 306 7.77 2.70 -25.72
N ARG A 307 6.96 2.30 -24.73
CA ARG A 307 6.55 3.17 -23.61
C ARG A 307 7.72 3.56 -22.71
N ARG A 308 8.60 2.61 -22.39
CA ARG A 308 9.79 2.82 -21.56
C ARG A 308 10.77 3.77 -22.24
N GLU A 309 11.02 3.58 -23.53
CA GLU A 309 11.88 4.47 -24.32
C GLU A 309 11.33 5.90 -24.31
N TRP A 310 10.04 6.06 -24.65
CA TRP A 310 9.38 7.36 -24.63
C TRP A 310 9.40 8.03 -23.25
N PHE A 311 9.17 7.26 -22.18
CA PHE A 311 9.24 7.76 -20.80
C PHE A 311 10.59 8.41 -20.51
N TYR A 312 11.71 7.73 -20.81
CA TYR A 312 13.05 8.29 -20.58
C TYR A 312 13.39 9.43 -21.53
N GLU A 313 12.85 9.40 -22.75
CA GLU A 313 13.00 10.49 -23.70
C GLU A 313 12.38 11.81 -23.22
N ASN A 314 11.25 11.72 -22.52
CA ASN A 314 10.49 12.88 -22.03
C ASN A 314 10.81 13.24 -20.58
N LEU A 315 11.48 12.35 -19.84
CA LEU A 315 11.94 12.61 -18.47
C LEU A 315 13.17 13.53 -18.42
N THR A 316 14.04 13.50 -19.44
CA THR A 316 15.32 14.24 -19.47
C THR A 316 15.42 15.17 -20.67
N THR A 317 15.73 16.44 -20.45
CA THR A 317 16.02 17.36 -21.58
C THR A 317 17.41 17.08 -22.17
N GLU A 318 17.61 17.31 -23.48
CA GLU A 318 18.91 17.10 -24.16
C GLU A 318 20.12 17.74 -23.44
N ARG A 319 19.87 18.83 -22.72
CA ARG A 319 20.86 19.60 -21.96
C ARG A 319 21.32 18.89 -20.68
N GLU A 320 20.45 18.08 -20.09
CA GLU A 320 20.73 17.31 -18.86
C GLU A 320 21.49 16.03 -19.21
N ARG A 321 21.15 15.35 -20.31
CA ARG A 321 21.85 14.14 -20.80
C ARG A 321 23.35 14.35 -21.05
N THR A 322 23.75 15.55 -21.47
CA THR A 322 25.15 15.89 -21.76
C THR A 322 25.97 16.28 -20.51
N LEU A 323 25.32 16.61 -19.38
CA LEU A 323 25.97 17.05 -18.15
C LEU A 323 26.22 15.93 -17.14
N VAL A 324 25.59 14.76 -17.30
CA VAL A 324 25.74 13.57 -16.44
C VAL A 324 27.21 13.07 -16.35
N HIS A 325 28.08 13.49 -17.27
CA HIS A 325 29.51 13.12 -17.28
C HIS A 325 30.49 14.25 -16.88
N SER A 326 30.01 15.40 -16.39
CA SER A 326 30.91 16.41 -15.82
C SER A 326 31.34 16.00 -14.39
N PRO A 327 32.64 16.09 -14.03
CA PRO A 327 33.08 15.74 -12.69
C PRO A 327 32.38 16.64 -11.64
N PRO A 328 31.81 16.07 -10.58
CA PRO A 328 31.08 16.81 -9.56
C PRO A 328 32.01 17.78 -8.83
N GLN A 329 31.52 19.00 -8.54
CA GLN A 329 32.21 19.93 -7.64
C GLN A 329 32.16 19.39 -6.21
N GLU A 330 33.14 19.70 -5.35
CA GLU A 330 33.19 19.19 -3.96
C GLU A 330 31.91 19.51 -3.17
N GLU A 331 31.25 20.63 -3.45
CA GLU A 331 30.01 21.06 -2.80
C GLU A 331 28.78 20.23 -3.18
N ASP A 332 28.84 19.47 -4.28
CA ASP A 332 27.73 18.67 -4.80
C ASP A 332 27.82 17.20 -4.36
N ILE A 333 28.91 16.79 -3.70
CA ILE A 333 29.10 15.44 -3.17
C ILE A 333 28.26 15.26 -1.90
N VAL A 334 27.50 14.16 -1.85
CA VAL A 334 26.75 13.73 -0.67
C VAL A 334 27.63 12.77 0.13
N VAL A 335 28.03 13.21 1.33
CA VAL A 335 28.92 12.44 2.21
C VAL A 335 28.07 11.68 3.23
N VAL A 336 28.20 10.35 3.25
CA VAL A 336 27.36 9.46 4.07
C VAL A 336 28.20 8.54 4.94
N LYS A 337 27.71 8.24 6.15
CA LYS A 337 28.38 7.34 7.10
C LYS A 337 27.86 5.91 6.96
N ARG A 338 28.76 4.94 6.75
CA ARG A 338 28.39 3.51 6.63
C ARG A 338 27.66 2.95 7.86
N ASP A 339 28.06 3.35 9.07
CA ASP A 339 27.43 2.84 10.29
C ASP A 339 25.97 3.30 10.48
N HIS A 340 25.55 4.33 9.74
CA HIS A 340 24.22 4.94 9.86
C HIS A 340 23.68 5.31 8.47
N MET A 341 23.77 4.38 7.51
CA MET A 341 23.50 4.61 6.09
C MET A 341 22.17 5.29 5.83
N PHE A 342 21.08 4.74 6.37
CA PHE A 342 19.73 5.25 6.13
C PHE A 342 19.54 6.68 6.65
N LYS A 343 19.81 6.91 7.94
CA LYS A 343 19.61 8.21 8.60
C LYS A 343 20.59 9.27 8.10
N SER A 344 21.84 8.90 7.82
CA SER A 344 22.84 9.83 7.25
C SER A 344 22.44 10.26 5.84
N SER A 345 21.99 9.32 5.00
CA SER A 345 21.54 9.61 3.64
C SER A 345 20.29 10.48 3.64
N CYS A 346 19.30 10.16 4.48
CA CYS A 346 18.08 10.94 4.62
C CYS A 346 18.38 12.41 5.00
N ASN A 347 19.21 12.62 6.02
CA ASN A 347 19.56 13.98 6.47
C ASN A 347 20.32 14.80 5.42
N GLU A 348 21.20 14.17 4.64
CA GLU A 348 21.98 14.89 3.64
C GLU A 348 21.19 15.12 2.35
N MET A 349 20.34 14.17 1.95
CA MET A 349 19.49 14.32 0.77
C MET A 349 18.40 15.36 0.96
N LEU A 350 17.74 15.41 2.12
CA LEU A 350 16.72 16.41 2.42
C LEU A 350 17.26 17.86 2.45
N LYS A 351 18.58 18.05 2.57
CA LYS A 351 19.24 19.37 2.52
C LYS A 351 19.58 19.83 1.11
N LYS A 352 19.65 18.93 0.13
CA LYS A 352 20.04 19.24 -1.24
C LYS A 352 18.80 19.55 -2.08
N SER A 353 18.90 20.51 -2.99
CA SER A 353 17.83 20.81 -3.95
C SER A 353 17.73 19.72 -5.03
N SER A 354 16.53 19.29 -5.40
CA SER A 354 16.29 18.32 -6.48
C SER A 354 16.95 18.68 -7.81
N ASP A 355 16.99 19.97 -8.18
CA ASP A 355 17.66 20.44 -9.41
C ASP A 355 19.16 20.10 -9.47
N LYS A 356 19.82 19.97 -8.31
CA LYS A 356 21.23 19.57 -8.24
C LYS A 356 21.38 18.06 -8.40
N LEU A 357 20.53 17.30 -7.70
CA LEU A 357 20.54 15.83 -7.73
C LEU A 357 20.14 15.28 -9.11
N LYS A 358 19.32 16.00 -9.88
CA LYS A 358 18.99 15.70 -11.29
C LYS A 358 20.17 15.91 -12.24
N LYS A 359 21.01 16.94 -12.01
CA LYS A 359 22.18 17.25 -12.87
C LYS A 359 23.33 16.25 -12.72
N GLY A 360 23.46 15.62 -11.55
CA GLY A 360 24.44 14.57 -11.28
C GLY A 360 24.46 14.16 -9.81
N LEU A 361 24.46 12.85 -9.56
CA LEU A 361 24.53 12.27 -8.21
C LEU A 361 25.95 11.78 -7.91
N ALA A 362 26.56 12.30 -6.86
CA ALA A 362 27.90 11.92 -6.41
C ALA A 362 27.86 11.56 -4.92
N ILE A 363 28.18 10.30 -4.61
CA ILE A 363 28.21 9.79 -3.24
C ILE A 363 29.67 9.57 -2.81
N LYS A 364 29.94 9.85 -1.53
CA LYS A 364 31.21 9.53 -0.86
C LYS A 364 30.93 8.94 0.52
N PHE A 365 31.59 7.84 0.86
CA PHE A 365 31.56 7.32 2.23
C PHE A 365 32.54 8.08 3.12
N ASP A 366 32.07 8.51 4.29
CA ASP A 366 32.88 9.24 5.27
C ASP A 366 34.08 8.38 5.71
N GLY A 367 35.29 8.92 5.60
CA GLY A 367 36.53 8.22 5.89
C GLY A 367 37.08 7.30 4.79
N GLU A 368 36.43 7.19 3.62
CA GLU A 368 36.88 6.32 2.52
C GLU A 368 37.40 7.10 1.29
N GLU A 369 38.36 6.48 0.60
CA GLU A 369 38.88 6.96 -0.68
C GLU A 369 38.06 6.37 -1.84
N GLY A 370 37.19 7.18 -2.43
CA GLY A 370 36.44 6.80 -3.62
C GLY A 370 35.24 7.71 -3.87
N VAL A 371 35.12 8.23 -5.09
CA VAL A 371 33.94 8.95 -5.59
C VAL A 371 33.72 8.50 -7.04
N GLY A 372 32.51 8.07 -7.38
CA GLY A 372 32.19 7.66 -8.76
C GLY A 372 30.94 6.79 -8.86
N HIS A 373 30.58 6.39 -10.09
CA HIS A 373 29.37 5.61 -10.38
C HIS A 373 29.27 4.28 -9.63
N GLY A 374 30.40 3.62 -9.34
CA GLY A 374 30.41 2.39 -8.54
C GLY A 374 29.93 2.62 -7.10
N VAL A 375 30.33 3.73 -6.48
CA VAL A 375 29.92 4.13 -5.13
C VAL A 375 28.44 4.51 -5.09
N VAL A 376 27.95 5.17 -6.13
CA VAL A 376 26.52 5.50 -6.27
C VAL A 376 25.67 4.23 -6.37
N ARG A 377 26.10 3.24 -7.16
CA ARG A 377 25.43 1.95 -7.26
C ARG A 377 25.39 1.23 -5.92
N GLU A 378 26.55 1.10 -5.27
CA GLU A 378 26.67 0.49 -3.93
C GLU A 378 25.74 1.19 -2.92
N TRP A 379 25.67 2.52 -2.97
CA TRP A 379 24.79 3.29 -2.09
C TRP A 379 23.31 2.99 -2.32
N PHE A 380 22.85 2.90 -3.58
CA PHE A 380 21.47 2.50 -3.90
C PHE A 380 21.17 1.06 -3.46
N ASP A 381 22.10 0.13 -3.67
CA ASP A 381 21.94 -1.28 -3.26
C ASP A 381 21.85 -1.43 -1.75
N ILE A 382 22.59 -0.64 -0.97
CA ILE A 382 22.48 -0.67 0.49
C ILE A 382 21.14 -0.03 0.93
N LEU A 383 20.78 1.11 0.36
CA LEU A 383 19.55 1.81 0.74
C LEU A 383 18.28 1.04 0.40
N SER A 384 18.24 0.31 -0.72
CA SER A 384 17.08 -0.51 -1.09
C SER A 384 16.75 -1.56 0.00
N ASN A 385 17.78 -2.11 0.64
CA ASN A 385 17.64 -3.05 1.75
C ASN A 385 17.35 -2.34 3.09
N GLU A 386 18.01 -1.21 3.36
CA GLU A 386 17.77 -0.44 4.59
C GLU A 386 16.37 0.17 4.65
N ILE A 387 15.78 0.59 3.52
CA ILE A 387 14.38 1.08 3.47
C ILE A 387 13.41 0.01 4.00
N LEU A 388 13.69 -1.27 3.70
CA LEU A 388 12.85 -2.42 4.08
C LEU A 388 13.22 -2.99 5.46
N ASN A 389 14.21 -2.41 6.14
CA ASN A 389 14.67 -2.89 7.43
C ASN A 389 13.53 -2.77 8.48
N PRO A 390 13.09 -3.89 9.10
CA PRO A 390 12.01 -3.89 10.09
C PRO A 390 12.30 -2.99 11.30
N ASP A 391 13.57 -2.73 11.62
CA ASP A 391 13.97 -1.89 12.75
C ASP A 391 13.55 -0.42 12.58
N TYR A 392 13.32 0.05 11.34
CA TYR A 392 12.78 1.40 11.09
C TYR A 392 11.26 1.47 11.14
N ALA A 393 10.58 0.32 11.16
CA ALA A 393 9.14 0.16 11.19
C ALA A 393 8.39 0.87 10.05
N LEU A 394 9.05 1.12 8.91
CA LEU A 394 8.46 1.81 7.76
C LEU A 394 7.65 0.85 6.88
N PHE A 395 8.21 -0.30 6.55
CA PHE A 395 7.54 -1.32 5.74
C PHE A 395 7.39 -2.62 6.53
N THR A 396 6.35 -3.37 6.23
CA THR A 396 6.08 -4.72 6.74
C THR A 396 5.97 -5.69 5.58
N GLN A 397 6.48 -6.90 5.77
CA GLN A 397 6.34 -7.97 4.79
C GLN A 397 4.89 -8.44 4.73
N SER A 398 4.40 -8.68 3.52
CA SER A 398 3.08 -9.24 3.24
C SER A 398 3.00 -10.73 3.62
N ALA A 399 1.78 -11.28 3.69
CA ALA A 399 1.54 -12.68 4.04
C ALA A 399 2.13 -13.68 3.03
N ASP A 400 2.41 -13.24 1.80
CA ASP A 400 3.06 -14.03 0.75
C ASP A 400 4.57 -14.24 0.98
N GLY A 401 5.18 -13.50 1.92
CA GLY A 401 6.61 -13.57 2.23
C GLY A 401 7.53 -12.99 1.15
N SER A 402 7.01 -12.37 0.09
CA SER A 402 7.82 -11.89 -1.04
C SER A 402 7.62 -10.42 -1.36
N THR A 403 6.53 -9.81 -0.89
CA THR A 403 6.22 -8.39 -1.09
C THR A 403 6.25 -7.60 0.22
N PHE A 404 6.38 -6.28 0.11
CA PHE A 404 6.42 -5.35 1.23
C PHE A 404 5.37 -4.26 1.05
N GLN A 405 4.81 -3.81 2.16
CA GLN A 405 3.77 -2.77 2.20
C GLN A 405 4.08 -1.75 3.28
N PRO A 406 3.61 -0.49 3.16
CA PRO A 406 3.75 0.50 4.22
C PRO A 406 3.15 -0.02 5.53
N ASN A 407 3.91 0.12 6.60
CA ASN A 407 3.44 -0.25 7.92
C ASN A 407 2.42 0.79 8.42
N SER A 408 1.21 0.35 8.70
CA SER A 408 0.17 1.19 9.32
C SER A 408 0.60 1.73 10.70
N ASN A 409 1.48 1.01 11.40
CA ASN A 409 2.04 1.41 12.68
C ASN A 409 3.37 2.17 12.57
N SER A 410 3.73 2.66 11.38
CA SER A 410 4.98 3.40 11.18
C SER A 410 5.11 4.66 12.04
N ALA A 411 4.01 5.22 12.54
CA ALA A 411 4.02 6.35 13.48
C ALA A 411 4.75 6.06 14.81
N ILE A 412 5.08 4.80 15.10
CA ILE A 412 6.03 4.43 16.17
C ILE A 412 7.37 5.17 16.00
N ASN A 413 7.75 5.46 14.77
CA ASN A 413 8.89 6.29 14.43
C ASN A 413 8.41 7.74 14.20
N PRO A 414 8.79 8.71 15.05
CA PRO A 414 8.29 10.08 14.95
C PRO A 414 8.68 10.78 13.65
N ASP A 415 9.76 10.33 13.00
CA ASP A 415 10.23 10.86 11.71
C ASP A 415 9.72 10.02 10.52
N HIS A 416 8.76 9.10 10.71
CA HIS A 416 8.33 8.16 9.67
C HIS A 416 7.90 8.82 8.36
N LEU A 417 7.18 9.95 8.40
CA LEU A 417 6.76 10.66 7.19
C LEU A 417 7.96 11.19 6.39
N ASN A 418 8.98 11.74 7.07
CA ASN A 418 10.22 12.17 6.43
C ASN A 418 10.98 10.98 5.83
N PHE A 419 10.95 9.83 6.49
CA PHE A 419 11.55 8.61 5.96
C PHE A 419 10.78 8.01 4.78
N PHE A 420 9.45 8.06 4.77
CA PHE A 420 8.65 7.69 3.59
C PHE A 420 8.91 8.62 2.43
N GLN A 421 8.99 9.93 2.67
CA GLN A 421 9.38 10.90 1.65
C GLN A 421 10.78 10.59 1.11
N PHE A 422 11.75 10.33 1.98
CA PHE A 422 13.09 9.94 1.57
C PHE A 422 13.13 8.61 0.80
N ALA A 423 12.33 7.62 1.19
CA ALA A 423 12.20 6.37 0.45
C ALA A 423 11.65 6.63 -0.96
N GLY A 424 10.59 7.45 -1.07
CA GLY A 424 10.05 7.90 -2.36
C GLY A 424 11.08 8.63 -3.22
N GLN A 425 11.83 9.56 -2.63
CA GLN A 425 12.94 10.27 -3.30
C GLN A 425 14.00 9.29 -3.80
N THR A 426 14.36 8.29 -2.99
CA THR A 426 15.38 7.29 -3.34
C THR A 426 14.94 6.46 -4.55
N LEU A 427 13.70 5.95 -4.55
CA LEU A 427 13.16 5.20 -5.69
C LEU A 427 12.98 6.08 -6.93
N GLY A 428 12.45 7.29 -6.77
CA GLY A 428 12.29 8.24 -7.88
C GLY A 428 13.63 8.64 -8.50
N LEU A 429 14.66 8.83 -7.68
CA LEU A 429 16.01 9.17 -8.14
C LEU A 429 16.72 7.97 -8.78
N ALA A 430 16.53 6.75 -8.27
CA ALA A 430 17.01 5.53 -8.90
C ALA A 430 16.42 5.37 -10.31
N LEU A 431 15.10 5.55 -10.43
CA LEU A 431 14.41 5.51 -11.71
C LEU A 431 14.88 6.63 -12.66
N TYR A 432 15.03 7.86 -12.17
CA TYR A 432 15.47 9.00 -12.97
C TYR A 432 16.87 8.78 -13.58
N HIS A 433 17.81 8.22 -12.81
CA HIS A 433 19.17 7.94 -13.26
C HIS A 433 19.35 6.55 -13.88
N GLN A 434 18.27 5.78 -14.07
CA GLN A 434 18.29 4.41 -14.61
C GLN A 434 19.17 3.44 -13.80
N TYR A 435 19.23 3.61 -12.47
CA TYR A 435 19.82 2.62 -11.58
C TYR A 435 18.78 1.56 -11.21
N LEU A 436 19.11 0.31 -11.52
CA LEU A 436 18.31 -0.84 -11.13
C LEU A 436 18.56 -1.15 -9.65
N LEU A 437 17.50 -1.39 -8.89
CA LEU A 437 17.58 -1.72 -7.47
C LEU A 437 17.63 -3.24 -7.29
N ASN A 438 18.76 -3.76 -6.79
CA ASN A 438 18.87 -5.15 -6.36
C ASN A 438 18.35 -5.28 -4.92
N VAL A 439 17.12 -5.78 -4.74
CA VAL A 439 16.62 -6.18 -3.41
C VAL A 439 17.19 -7.56 -3.08
N HIS A 440 18.18 -7.62 -2.19
CA HIS A 440 18.86 -8.85 -1.80
C HIS A 440 18.08 -9.58 -0.70
N LEU A 441 17.08 -10.35 -1.11
CA LEU A 441 16.22 -11.17 -0.23
C LEU A 441 17.02 -12.15 0.66
N GLU A 442 18.24 -12.55 0.25
CA GLU A 442 19.13 -13.42 1.04
C GLU A 442 19.41 -12.87 2.46
N SER A 443 19.64 -11.55 2.61
CA SER A 443 19.96 -10.98 3.92
C SER A 443 18.74 -10.89 4.86
N ILE A 444 17.55 -10.78 4.28
CA ILE A 444 16.27 -10.71 4.99
C ILE A 444 15.91 -12.12 5.50
N ASP A 445 16.03 -13.14 4.66
CA ASP A 445 15.78 -14.54 5.02
C ASP A 445 16.75 -15.05 6.10
N GLU A 446 18.03 -14.68 6.03
CA GLU A 446 19.03 -15.01 7.07
C GLU A 446 18.70 -14.34 8.42
N ARG A 447 18.24 -13.08 8.39
CA ARG A 447 17.84 -12.35 9.59
C ARG A 447 16.56 -12.94 10.21
N LEU A 448 15.60 -13.35 9.39
CA LEU A 448 14.39 -14.03 9.84
C LEU A 448 14.71 -15.40 10.45
N ALA A 449 15.59 -16.19 9.83
CA ALA A 449 16.05 -17.46 10.38
C ALA A 449 16.75 -17.28 11.74
N TYR A 450 17.53 -16.22 11.90
CA TYR A 450 18.13 -15.84 13.18
C TYR A 450 17.07 -15.45 14.23
N LEU A 451 16.09 -14.62 13.88
CA LEU A 451 15.01 -14.20 14.79
C LEU A 451 14.11 -15.38 15.21
N ASP A 452 13.84 -16.32 14.30
CA ASP A 452 13.13 -17.57 14.59
C ASP A 452 13.93 -18.47 15.55
N SER A 453 15.25 -18.51 15.42
CA SER A 453 16.12 -19.24 16.36
C SER A 453 16.08 -18.65 17.78
N VAL A 454 15.92 -17.32 17.90
CA VAL A 454 15.79 -16.61 19.18
C VAL A 454 14.38 -16.82 19.79
N ALA A 455 13.34 -16.86 18.96
CA ALA A 455 11.96 -17.08 19.39
C ALA A 455 11.75 -18.46 20.07
N GLN A 456 12.49 -19.49 19.63
CA GLN A 456 12.41 -20.86 20.18
C GLN A 456 12.81 -20.98 21.67
N GLY A 457 13.49 -19.98 22.25
CA GLY A 457 13.82 -19.91 23.68
C GLY A 457 12.70 -19.41 24.60
N SER A 458 11.57 -18.94 24.05
CA SER A 458 10.52 -18.28 24.84
C SER A 458 9.68 -19.27 25.70
N LYS A 459 9.29 -18.81 26.90
CA LYS A 459 8.44 -19.54 27.87
C LYS A 459 7.12 -20.06 27.25
N HIS A 460 6.63 -19.37 26.22
CA HIS A 460 5.42 -19.71 25.47
C HIS A 460 5.61 -20.95 24.57
N ILE A 461 6.73 -21.05 23.85
CA ILE A 461 7.05 -22.21 23.00
C ILE A 461 7.40 -23.44 23.86
N ARG A 462 8.03 -23.26 25.03
CA ARG A 462 8.29 -24.35 25.99
C ARG A 462 7.00 -24.98 26.53
N ARG A 463 5.95 -24.18 26.73
CA ARG A 463 4.60 -24.64 27.12
C ARG A 463 3.91 -25.41 25.99
N LYS A 464 4.04 -24.94 24.74
CA LYS A 464 3.49 -25.59 23.54
C LYS A 464 4.15 -26.94 23.25
N ASN A 465 5.48 -27.03 23.43
CA ASN A 465 6.23 -28.29 23.30
C ASN A 465 5.86 -29.30 24.40
N ASN A 466 5.65 -28.84 25.63
CA ASN A 466 5.19 -29.70 26.74
C ASN A 466 3.78 -30.24 26.50
N LEU A 467 2.86 -29.42 25.96
CA LEU A 467 1.52 -29.89 25.60
C LEU A 467 1.57 -30.94 24.48
N ARG A 468 2.40 -30.72 23.46
CA ARG A 468 2.64 -31.68 22.37
C ARG A 468 3.12 -33.02 22.93
N GLU A 469 4.16 -33.03 23.75
CA GLU A 469 4.68 -34.24 24.39
C GLU A 469 3.63 -34.94 25.26
N THR A 470 2.89 -34.18 26.07
CA THR A 470 1.83 -34.72 26.94
C THR A 470 0.72 -35.38 26.13
N PHE A 471 0.30 -34.76 25.03
CA PHE A 471 -0.73 -35.31 24.16
C PHE A 471 -0.23 -36.53 23.37
N THR A 472 0.99 -36.50 22.85
CA THR A 472 1.61 -37.67 22.20
C THR A 472 1.73 -38.84 23.17
N ASN A 473 2.17 -38.61 24.41
CA ASN A 473 2.23 -39.65 25.44
C ASN A 473 0.83 -40.21 25.74
N PHE A 474 -0.19 -39.35 25.87
CA PHE A 474 -1.57 -39.80 26.03
C PHE A 474 -2.04 -40.70 24.89
N LEU A 475 -1.75 -40.35 23.62
CA LEU A 475 -2.15 -41.17 22.47
C LEU A 475 -1.50 -42.56 22.48
N THR A 476 -0.27 -42.68 23.00
CA THR A 476 0.41 -43.97 23.15
C THR A 476 -0.17 -44.85 24.27
N MET A 477 -0.89 -44.25 25.23
CA MET A 477 -1.59 -44.96 26.31
C MET A 477 -2.96 -45.50 25.88
N LEU A 478 -3.46 -45.11 24.70
CA LEU A 478 -4.73 -45.63 24.16
C LEU A 478 -4.59 -47.09 23.69
N PRO A 479 -5.65 -47.92 23.76
CA PRO A 479 -5.59 -49.35 23.40
C PRO A 479 -5.08 -49.64 21.99
N GLU A 480 -5.33 -48.72 21.04
CA GLU A 480 -4.94 -48.84 19.63
C GLU A 480 -3.56 -48.24 19.32
N LYS A 481 -2.83 -47.72 20.32
CA LYS A 481 -1.51 -47.05 20.18
C LYS A 481 -1.46 -46.07 19.00
N LYS A 482 -2.09 -44.90 19.18
CA LYS A 482 -2.22 -43.89 18.12
C LYS A 482 -1.04 -42.90 18.12
N THR A 483 -0.79 -42.29 16.96
CA THR A 483 0.17 -41.19 16.76
C THR A 483 -0.55 -39.89 16.41
N LEU A 484 0.17 -38.77 16.34
CA LEU A 484 -0.39 -37.48 15.88
C LEU A 484 -0.97 -37.58 14.46
N ASP A 485 -0.44 -38.46 13.61
CA ASP A 485 -0.90 -38.61 12.22
C ASP A 485 -2.27 -39.28 12.13
N ASN A 486 -2.57 -40.17 13.07
CA ASN A 486 -3.80 -40.99 13.07
C ASN A 486 -4.79 -40.62 14.18
N ALA A 487 -4.53 -39.52 14.91
CA ALA A 487 -5.43 -39.04 15.96
C ALA A 487 -6.77 -38.60 15.37
N SER A 488 -7.87 -38.98 16.03
CA SER A 488 -9.24 -38.64 15.67
C SER A 488 -9.83 -37.57 16.63
N PRO A 489 -10.94 -36.90 16.26
CA PRO A 489 -11.67 -35.98 17.15
C PRO A 489 -12.06 -36.60 18.49
N GLU A 490 -12.35 -37.91 18.50
CA GLU A 490 -12.70 -38.63 19.71
C GLU A 490 -11.49 -38.75 20.66
N ASP A 491 -10.28 -38.92 20.11
CA ASP A 491 -9.05 -38.98 20.89
C ASP A 491 -8.71 -37.60 21.50
N VAL A 492 -9.01 -36.51 20.78
CA VAL A 492 -8.91 -35.14 21.31
C VAL A 492 -9.89 -34.93 22.46
N LYS A 493 -11.16 -35.31 22.31
CA LYS A 493 -12.15 -35.22 23.41
C LYS A 493 -11.73 -36.06 24.61
N ARG A 494 -11.27 -37.30 24.41
CA ARG A 494 -10.75 -38.17 25.49
C ARG A 494 -9.56 -37.55 26.21
N PHE A 495 -8.67 -36.88 25.50
CA PHE A 495 -7.55 -36.15 26.12
C PHE A 495 -8.03 -34.98 26.99
N LEU A 496 -9.02 -34.21 26.53
CA LEU A 496 -9.59 -33.11 27.31
C LEU A 496 -10.27 -33.62 28.59
N VAL A 497 -11.04 -34.72 28.48
CA VAL A 497 -11.66 -35.40 29.63
C VAL A 497 -10.60 -35.97 30.60
N TRP A 498 -9.53 -36.57 30.07
CA TRP A 498 -8.42 -37.06 30.91
C TRP A 498 -7.76 -35.91 31.69
N LYS A 499 -7.60 -34.75 31.05
CA LYS A 499 -6.99 -33.56 31.66
C LYS A 499 -7.92 -32.87 32.67
N ASP A 500 -9.24 -32.99 32.53
CA ASP A 500 -10.21 -32.46 33.50
C ASP A 500 -10.02 -33.00 34.93
N GLY A 501 -9.49 -34.23 35.07
CA GLY A 501 -9.16 -34.81 36.38
C GLY A 501 -8.10 -34.02 37.16
N SER A 502 -7.36 -33.12 36.51
CA SER A 502 -6.38 -32.22 37.12
C SER A 502 -6.91 -30.80 37.37
N GLY A 503 -8.19 -30.55 37.09
CA GLY A 503 -8.84 -29.26 37.26
C GLY A 503 -8.88 -28.79 38.73
N LYS A 504 -9.17 -27.50 38.93
CA LYS A 504 -9.36 -26.88 40.26
C LYS A 504 -10.73 -26.24 40.45
N THR A 505 -11.55 -26.18 39.40
CA THR A 505 -12.87 -25.54 39.43
C THR A 505 -13.90 -26.55 39.91
N LYS A 506 -14.51 -26.31 41.08
CA LYS A 506 -15.55 -27.20 41.62
C LYS A 506 -16.91 -26.83 41.02
N ILE A 507 -17.51 -27.75 40.28
CA ILE A 507 -18.83 -27.55 39.68
C ILE A 507 -19.87 -28.10 40.65
N HIS A 508 -20.52 -27.21 41.39
CA HIS A 508 -21.55 -27.58 42.36
C HIS A 508 -22.84 -27.96 41.64
N ASP A 509 -23.36 -29.16 41.91
CA ASP A 509 -24.67 -29.59 41.38
C ASP A 509 -25.79 -28.64 41.82
N LEU A 510 -26.92 -28.64 41.08
CA LEU A 510 -28.07 -27.78 41.39
C LEU A 510 -28.63 -28.02 42.80
N ASP A 511 -28.51 -29.24 43.32
CA ASP A 511 -28.94 -29.62 44.66
C ASP A 511 -27.85 -29.43 45.73
N CYS A 512 -26.68 -28.91 45.34
CA CYS A 512 -25.58 -28.68 46.25
C CYS A 512 -25.86 -27.47 47.14
N LYS A 513 -25.75 -27.67 48.46
CA LYS A 513 -25.91 -26.60 49.47
C LYS A 513 -24.93 -25.43 49.32
N PHE A 514 -23.91 -25.58 48.49
CA PHE A 514 -22.87 -24.58 48.23
C PHE A 514 -22.92 -24.02 46.80
N LEU A 515 -24.01 -24.23 46.06
CA LEU A 515 -24.21 -23.66 44.72
C LEU A 515 -23.98 -22.14 44.74
N GLY A 516 -23.07 -21.66 43.90
CA GLY A 516 -22.67 -20.24 43.82
C GLY A 516 -21.73 -19.74 44.92
N GLN A 517 -21.24 -20.61 45.83
CA GLN A 517 -20.32 -20.22 46.91
C GLN A 517 -18.90 -20.75 46.66
N ASN A 518 -17.91 -19.86 46.70
CA ASN A 518 -16.50 -20.19 46.48
C ASN A 518 -15.80 -20.49 47.82
N VAL A 519 -16.22 -21.57 48.48
CA VAL A 519 -15.67 -21.98 49.78
C VAL A 519 -15.18 -23.41 49.67
N ASP A 520 -13.90 -23.64 49.96
CA ASP A 520 -13.31 -24.99 50.06
C ASP A 520 -13.94 -25.73 51.25
N LYS A 521 -15.06 -26.41 50.99
CA LYS A 521 -15.68 -27.34 51.93
C LYS A 521 -15.97 -28.66 51.23
N ASN A 522 -15.87 -29.75 51.98
CA ASN A 522 -16.05 -31.14 51.53
C ASN A 522 -17.45 -31.40 50.98
N CYS A 523 -17.72 -31.00 49.74
CA CYS A 523 -18.79 -31.54 48.92
C CYS A 523 -18.22 -32.54 47.90
N ASN A 524 -19.04 -33.52 47.51
CA ASN A 524 -18.67 -34.57 46.54
C ASN A 524 -18.84 -34.11 45.08
N CYS A 525 -19.06 -32.82 44.84
CA CYS A 525 -19.26 -32.28 43.51
C CYS A 525 -17.97 -32.32 42.67
N PRO A 526 -18.09 -32.57 41.35
CA PRO A 526 -16.94 -32.80 40.49
C PRO A 526 -16.03 -31.58 40.37
N VAL A 527 -14.73 -31.85 40.21
CA VAL A 527 -13.75 -30.83 39.83
C VAL A 527 -13.51 -30.91 38.33
N ARG A 528 -13.46 -29.76 37.67
CA ARG A 528 -13.25 -29.59 36.24
C ARG A 528 -12.22 -28.51 35.96
N MET A 529 -11.71 -28.48 34.75
CA MET A 529 -10.90 -27.37 34.26
C MET A 529 -11.80 -26.20 33.86
N ALA A 530 -11.34 -24.95 34.03
CA ALA A 530 -12.13 -23.80 33.59
C ALA A 530 -12.33 -23.82 32.07
N SER A 531 -13.54 -23.50 31.59
CA SER A 531 -13.91 -23.54 30.17
C SER A 531 -12.94 -22.77 29.27
N ALA A 532 -12.46 -21.61 29.72
CA ALA A 532 -11.44 -20.82 29.03
C ALA A 532 -10.09 -21.56 28.90
N SER A 533 -9.70 -22.35 29.91
CA SER A 533 -8.48 -23.17 29.85
C SER A 533 -8.59 -24.32 28.86
N VAL A 534 -9.78 -24.94 28.76
CA VAL A 534 -10.06 -26.01 27.80
C VAL A 534 -10.02 -25.46 26.36
N VAL A 535 -10.61 -24.27 26.13
CA VAL A 535 -10.55 -23.57 24.83
C VAL A 535 -9.10 -23.31 24.40
N ASN A 536 -8.27 -22.80 25.32
CA ASN A 536 -6.85 -22.54 25.03
C ASN A 536 -6.08 -23.82 24.67
N ILE A 537 -6.34 -24.93 25.36
CA ILE A 537 -5.71 -26.22 25.03
C ILE A 537 -6.14 -26.72 23.64
N VAL A 538 -7.41 -26.55 23.27
CA VAL A 538 -7.88 -26.92 21.93
C VAL A 538 -7.23 -26.05 20.87
N GLN A 539 -7.11 -24.74 21.09
CA GLN A 539 -6.44 -23.85 20.15
C GLN A 539 -4.95 -24.22 19.98
N GLU A 540 -4.25 -24.51 21.08
CA GLU A 540 -2.86 -24.98 21.03
C GLU A 540 -2.73 -26.33 20.29
N LEU A 541 -3.70 -27.24 20.42
CA LEU A 541 -3.74 -28.51 19.67
C LEU A 541 -4.02 -28.29 18.17
N VAL A 542 -4.90 -27.36 17.82
CA VAL A 542 -5.15 -26.98 16.41
C VAL A 542 -3.85 -26.57 15.75
N ASP A 543 -3.06 -25.72 16.40
CA ASP A 543 -1.76 -25.30 15.90
C ASP A 543 -0.74 -26.45 15.82
N ILE A 544 -0.75 -27.37 16.79
CA ILE A 544 0.14 -28.55 16.80
C ILE A 544 -0.17 -29.45 15.59
N PHE A 545 -1.44 -29.69 15.28
CA PHE A 545 -1.84 -30.47 14.10
C PHE A 545 -1.57 -29.71 12.79
N HIS A 546 -1.74 -28.38 12.77
CA HIS A 546 -1.37 -27.55 11.63
C HIS A 546 0.12 -27.70 11.28
N LYS A 547 0.99 -27.63 12.30
CA LYS A 547 2.45 -27.87 12.19
C LYS A 547 2.83 -29.32 11.88
N GLN A 548 1.88 -30.26 11.88
CA GLN A 548 2.09 -31.65 11.42
C GLN A 548 1.53 -31.89 10.02
N GLY A 549 1.20 -30.82 9.27
CA GLY A 549 0.64 -30.94 7.92
C GLY A 549 -0.85 -31.34 7.91
N ARG A 550 -1.51 -31.39 9.09
CA ARG A 550 -2.94 -31.70 9.24
C ARG A 550 -3.77 -30.42 9.45
N GLY A 551 -3.45 -29.33 8.76
CA GLY A 551 -4.14 -28.03 8.90
C GLY A 551 -5.50 -27.92 8.21
N ARG A 552 -5.82 -28.82 7.28
CA ARG A 552 -7.07 -28.81 6.48
C ARG A 552 -8.30 -29.12 7.34
N VAL A 553 -9.49 -28.72 6.86
CA VAL A 553 -10.79 -29.05 7.48
C VAL A 553 -10.89 -30.57 7.72
N PHE A 554 -11.28 -30.96 8.92
CA PHE A 554 -11.40 -32.38 9.26
C PHE A 554 -12.54 -33.04 8.47
N ASN A 555 -12.21 -34.11 7.76
CA ASN A 555 -13.16 -34.93 7.02
C ASN A 555 -13.48 -36.20 7.83
N ASP A 556 -14.71 -36.30 8.32
CA ASP A 556 -15.17 -37.41 9.17
C ASP A 556 -15.15 -38.76 8.46
N PHE A 557 -15.32 -38.81 7.13
CA PHE A 557 -15.35 -40.07 6.36
C PHE A 557 -13.95 -40.63 6.07
N LYS A 558 -12.93 -39.77 5.97
CA LYS A 558 -11.55 -40.17 5.65
C LYS A 558 -10.61 -40.12 6.86
N CYS A 559 -11.07 -39.62 8.01
CA CYS A 559 -10.26 -39.37 9.21
C CYS A 559 -9.02 -38.49 8.92
N GLN A 560 -9.14 -37.54 7.99
CA GLN A 560 -8.05 -36.68 7.50
C GLN A 560 -8.37 -35.21 7.77
N GLY A 561 -7.33 -34.38 7.95
CA GLY A 561 -7.47 -32.97 8.38
C GLY A 561 -7.24 -32.79 9.88
N ASN A 562 -7.62 -31.64 10.45
CA ASN A 562 -7.31 -31.26 11.83
C ASN A 562 -8.36 -31.77 12.85
N PRO A 563 -8.09 -32.84 13.62
CA PRO A 563 -9.10 -33.41 14.52
C PRO A 563 -9.53 -32.46 15.65
N ALA A 564 -8.64 -31.54 16.08
CA ALA A 564 -8.94 -30.55 17.10
C ALA A 564 -9.85 -29.41 16.59
N ALA A 565 -9.87 -29.16 15.27
CA ALA A 565 -10.74 -28.16 14.65
C ALA A 565 -12.09 -28.74 14.17
N SER A 566 -12.34 -30.03 14.42
CA SER A 566 -13.57 -30.72 13.99
C SER A 566 -14.83 -30.15 14.63
N SER A 567 -15.96 -30.28 13.93
CA SER A 567 -17.29 -29.89 14.43
C SER A 567 -17.61 -30.60 15.76
N ALA A 568 -17.20 -31.86 15.92
CA ALA A 568 -17.38 -32.63 17.16
C ALA A 568 -16.64 -32.02 18.37
N VAL A 569 -15.43 -31.51 18.20
CA VAL A 569 -14.66 -30.84 19.27
C VAL A 569 -15.23 -29.45 19.55
N LYS A 570 -15.68 -28.71 18.53
CA LYS A 570 -16.36 -27.41 18.71
C LYS A 570 -17.68 -27.56 19.49
N LEU A 571 -18.47 -28.60 19.19
CA LEU A 571 -19.68 -28.92 19.96
C LEU A 571 -19.35 -29.28 21.41
N TYR A 572 -18.29 -30.05 21.65
CA TYR A 572 -17.82 -30.36 23.00
C TYR A 572 -17.45 -29.10 23.80
N LEU A 573 -16.75 -28.14 23.19
CA LEU A 573 -16.43 -26.85 23.83
C LEU A 573 -17.69 -26.03 24.17
N LYS A 574 -18.71 -26.06 23.29
CA LYS A 574 -20.00 -25.41 23.55
C LYS A 574 -20.71 -26.04 24.75
N CYS A 575 -20.75 -27.38 24.82
CA CYS A 575 -21.34 -28.10 25.93
C CYS A 575 -20.66 -27.80 27.28
N ILE A 576 -19.32 -27.72 27.33
CA ILE A 576 -18.58 -27.36 28.56
C ILE A 576 -18.90 -25.93 29.01
N LYS A 577 -18.98 -24.98 28.06
CA LYS A 577 -19.32 -23.58 28.37
C LYS A 577 -20.73 -23.50 28.96
N GLU A 578 -21.69 -24.20 28.37
CA GLU A 578 -23.07 -24.26 28.87
C GLU A 578 -23.19 -24.97 30.22
N GLU A 579 -22.45 -26.06 30.44
CA GLU A 579 -22.36 -26.77 31.73
C GLU A 579 -21.86 -25.83 32.82
N GLN A 580 -20.70 -25.19 32.62
CA GLN A 580 -20.10 -24.30 33.62
C GLN A 580 -20.92 -23.01 33.86
N ALA A 581 -21.64 -22.53 32.83
CA ALA A 581 -22.55 -21.39 32.96
C ALA A 581 -23.80 -21.73 33.79
N LYS A 582 -24.37 -22.93 33.62
CA LYS A 582 -25.55 -23.41 34.39
C LYS A 582 -25.28 -23.55 35.89
N PHE A 583 -24.03 -23.81 36.27
CA PHE A 583 -23.62 -23.97 37.67
C PHE A 583 -22.99 -22.70 38.29
N HIS A 584 -23.23 -21.52 37.68
CA HIS A 584 -22.87 -20.19 38.19
C HIS A 584 -21.40 -19.99 38.56
N VAL A 585 -20.47 -20.55 37.79
CA VAL A 585 -19.04 -20.14 37.86
C VAL A 585 -18.87 -18.85 37.05
N LEU A 586 -19.45 -17.74 37.53
CA LEU A 586 -19.19 -16.41 36.97
C LEU A 586 -17.91 -15.87 37.62
N PRO A 587 -16.91 -15.39 36.85
CA PRO A 587 -15.71 -14.78 37.42
C PRO A 587 -16.09 -13.52 38.21
N LYS A 588 -15.83 -13.53 39.53
CA LYS A 588 -16.10 -12.40 40.42
C LYS A 588 -15.04 -11.32 40.21
N GLN A 589 -15.45 -10.10 39.84
CA GLN A 589 -14.56 -8.95 39.69
C GLN A 589 -13.91 -8.57 41.04
N ALA A 590 -12.65 -8.12 41.00
CA ALA A 590 -11.93 -7.68 42.19
C ALA A 590 -12.49 -6.34 42.70
N LYS A 591 -12.86 -6.25 43.98
CA LYS A 591 -13.34 -5.01 44.61
C LYS A 591 -12.26 -3.93 44.59
N PRO A 592 -12.47 -2.70 44.11
CA PRO A 592 -11.44 -1.67 44.08
C PRO A 592 -10.95 -1.28 45.48
N ILE A 593 -9.64 -1.10 45.64
CA ILE A 593 -9.07 -0.42 46.82
C ILE A 593 -9.05 1.08 46.53
N PHE A 594 -9.70 1.90 47.35
CA PHE A 594 -9.63 3.36 47.22
C PHE A 594 -8.52 3.97 48.10
N ILE A 595 -8.19 5.24 47.85
CA ILE A 595 -7.18 5.98 48.63
C ILE A 595 -7.45 5.92 50.13
N SER A 596 -8.70 5.97 50.57
CA SER A 596 -9.06 5.90 51.99
C SER A 596 -8.57 4.61 52.67
N LYS A 597 -8.63 3.47 51.97
CA LYS A 597 -8.10 2.20 52.49
C LYS A 597 -6.57 2.18 52.46
N LEU A 598 -5.93 2.72 51.41
CA LEU A 598 -4.47 2.85 51.34
C LEU A 598 -3.92 3.77 52.44
N GLU A 599 -4.60 4.87 52.72
CA GLU A 599 -4.27 5.81 53.79
C GLU A 599 -4.46 5.18 55.17
N ALA A 600 -5.54 4.42 55.37
CA ALA A 600 -5.76 3.71 56.62
C ALA A 600 -4.70 2.62 56.89
N ILE A 601 -4.27 1.88 55.85
CA ILE A 601 -3.13 0.94 55.94
C ILE A 601 -1.83 1.71 56.25
N SER A 602 -1.58 2.83 55.57
CA SER A 602 -0.36 3.62 55.75
C SER A 602 -0.28 4.20 57.17
N ASN A 603 -1.38 4.75 57.67
CA ASN A 603 -1.48 5.28 59.04
C ASN A 603 -1.34 4.16 60.09
N TYR A 604 -1.93 3.00 59.85
CA TYR A 604 -1.75 1.83 60.74
C TYR A 604 -0.27 1.43 60.84
N ILE A 605 0.42 1.32 59.70
CA ILE A 605 1.84 0.98 59.66
C ILE A 605 2.69 2.07 60.32
N ASP A 606 2.41 3.35 60.05
CA ASP A 606 3.14 4.47 60.66
C ASP A 606 2.97 4.50 62.19
N ASN A 607 1.76 4.27 62.68
CA ASN A 607 1.50 4.15 64.13
C ASN A 607 2.25 2.96 64.73
N ARG A 608 2.25 1.81 64.04
CA ARG A 608 2.98 0.62 64.51
C ARG A 608 4.48 0.86 64.59
N LEU A 609 5.07 1.52 63.59
CA LEU A 609 6.48 1.90 63.55
C LEU A 609 6.87 2.89 64.66
N GLN A 610 5.91 3.68 65.17
CA GLN A 610 6.12 4.61 66.29
C GLN A 610 5.90 3.98 67.67
N CYS A 611 5.27 2.80 67.75
CA CYS A 611 5.10 2.08 69.02
C CYS A 611 6.43 1.49 69.52
N GLY A 612 6.67 1.55 70.83
CA GLY A 612 7.78 0.85 71.46
C GLY A 612 7.64 -0.68 71.32
N GLY A 613 8.76 -1.39 71.09
CA GLY A 613 8.80 -2.85 71.02
C GLY A 613 8.74 -3.48 69.62
N VAL A 614 8.91 -2.68 68.55
CA VAL A 614 9.06 -3.20 67.17
C VAL A 614 10.51 -3.62 66.95
N ASN A 615 10.74 -4.87 66.55
CA ASN A 615 12.09 -5.36 66.25
C ASN A 615 12.52 -4.97 64.82
N LEU A 616 13.83 -5.04 64.52
CA LEU A 616 14.37 -4.61 63.22
C LEU A 616 13.75 -5.37 62.04
N THR A 617 13.47 -6.66 62.22
CA THR A 617 12.77 -7.53 61.26
C THR A 617 11.37 -6.98 60.94
N GLU A 618 10.61 -6.58 61.94
CA GLU A 618 9.28 -6.02 61.80
C GLU A 618 9.34 -4.62 61.16
N VAL A 619 10.33 -3.79 61.52
CA VAL A 619 10.57 -2.49 60.86
C VAL A 619 10.84 -2.66 59.36
N PHE A 620 11.65 -3.64 58.97
CA PHE A 620 11.91 -3.96 57.56
C PHE A 620 10.63 -4.36 56.82
N VAL A 621 9.89 -5.32 57.37
CA VAL A 621 8.68 -5.84 56.75
C VAL A 621 7.59 -4.77 56.63
N LEU A 622 7.36 -3.98 57.69
CA LEU A 622 6.38 -2.88 57.70
C LEU A 622 6.73 -1.81 56.66
N SER A 623 8.00 -1.41 56.57
CA SER A 623 8.45 -0.41 55.60
C SER A 623 8.42 -0.92 54.16
N ARG A 624 8.81 -2.18 53.92
CA ARG A 624 8.70 -2.86 52.63
C ARG A 624 7.24 -2.89 52.14
N ASP A 625 6.33 -3.38 52.98
CA ASP A 625 4.92 -3.57 52.60
C ASP A 625 4.26 -2.21 52.32
N GLN A 626 4.55 -1.20 53.13
CA GLN A 626 4.03 0.14 52.90
C GLN A 626 4.53 0.73 51.57
N ALA A 627 5.83 0.57 51.26
CA ALA A 627 6.38 1.01 49.97
C ALA A 627 5.76 0.24 48.80
N LEU A 628 5.59 -1.07 48.95
CA LEU A 628 4.98 -1.95 47.96
C LEU A 628 3.54 -1.55 47.64
N PHE A 629 2.67 -1.36 48.64
CA PHE A 629 1.27 -1.03 48.39
C PHE A 629 1.08 0.35 47.79
N LYS A 630 1.91 1.33 48.18
CA LYS A 630 1.90 2.66 47.57
C LYS A 630 2.35 2.57 46.11
N MET A 631 3.43 1.86 45.82
CA MET A 631 3.89 1.64 44.45
C MET A 631 2.83 0.91 43.62
N GLN A 632 2.25 -0.16 44.15
CA GLN A 632 1.23 -0.96 43.47
C GLN A 632 -0.05 -0.17 43.17
N PHE A 633 -0.49 0.69 44.10
CA PHE A 633 -1.65 1.56 43.89
C PHE A 633 -1.40 2.59 42.79
N PHE A 634 -0.23 3.26 42.78
CA PHE A 634 0.04 4.33 41.82
C PHE A 634 0.61 3.85 40.48
N ALA A 635 1.16 2.64 40.41
CA ALA A 635 1.67 2.06 39.16
C ALA A 635 0.56 1.43 38.31
N GLY A 636 -0.50 0.90 38.93
CA GLY A 636 -1.56 0.18 38.21
C GLY A 636 -1.14 -1.19 37.66
N ASP A 637 0.08 -1.66 37.96
CA ASP A 637 0.64 -2.92 37.47
C ASP A 637 0.18 -4.15 38.27
N ARG A 638 0.50 -5.36 37.75
CA ARG A 638 0.20 -6.62 38.45
C ARG A 638 1.11 -6.75 39.66
N ALA A 639 0.57 -7.28 40.76
CA ALA A 639 1.30 -7.47 42.00
C ALA A 639 2.54 -8.36 41.84
N SER A 640 2.43 -9.40 41.01
CA SER A 640 3.54 -10.29 40.66
C SER A 640 4.69 -9.54 39.99
N ASP A 641 4.35 -8.58 39.12
CA ASP A 641 5.31 -7.86 38.29
C ASP A 641 6.03 -6.82 39.14
N ILE A 642 5.26 -6.07 39.96
CA ILE A 642 5.84 -5.16 40.97
C ILE A 642 6.75 -5.92 41.95
N GLY A 643 6.39 -7.14 42.37
CA GLY A 643 7.23 -7.98 43.23
C GLY A 643 8.57 -8.40 42.60
N MET A 644 8.68 -8.35 41.27
CA MET A 644 9.91 -8.65 40.52
C MET A 644 10.78 -7.43 40.24
N THR A 645 10.32 -6.21 40.57
CA THR A 645 11.09 -4.96 40.35
C THR A 645 12.47 -5.06 40.98
N MET A 646 13.51 -4.74 40.21
CA MET A 646 14.89 -4.68 40.71
C MET A 646 15.27 -3.26 41.13
N GLY A 647 16.14 -3.13 42.13
CA GLY A 647 16.58 -1.82 42.62
C GLY A 647 17.28 -0.96 41.57
N GLN A 648 18.04 -1.61 40.67
CA GLN A 648 18.73 -0.95 39.56
C GLN A 648 17.80 -0.42 38.46
N GLU A 649 16.53 -0.83 38.48
CA GLU A 649 15.49 -0.38 37.55
C GLU A 649 14.82 0.93 38.02
N ILE A 650 15.18 1.44 39.20
CA ILE A 650 14.64 2.69 39.73
C ILE A 650 15.70 3.79 39.70
N LYS A 651 15.37 4.91 39.04
CA LYS A 651 16.16 6.14 39.05
C LYS A 651 15.36 7.29 39.66
N ILE A 652 16.04 8.13 40.43
CA ILE A 652 15.45 9.38 40.95
C ILE A 652 15.56 10.43 39.85
N LEU A 653 14.48 11.18 39.59
CA LEU A 653 14.51 12.30 38.64
C LEU A 653 15.43 13.42 39.16
N GLU A 654 16.11 14.12 38.26
CA GLU A 654 17.11 15.14 38.61
C GLU A 654 16.55 16.29 39.46
N ASP A 655 15.27 16.61 39.27
CA ASP A 655 14.53 17.64 40.02
C ASP A 655 13.95 17.12 41.36
N GLY A 656 14.13 15.83 41.67
CA GLY A 656 13.57 15.17 42.85
C GLY A 656 12.04 15.08 42.85
N SER A 657 11.38 15.33 41.72
CA SER A 657 9.91 15.36 41.62
C SER A 657 9.29 13.95 41.57
N GLY A 658 10.08 12.91 41.31
CA GLY A 658 9.59 11.55 41.18
C GLY A 658 10.67 10.49 41.04
N LEU A 659 10.21 9.25 40.88
CA LEU A 659 11.04 8.08 40.56
C LEU A 659 10.66 7.58 39.17
N LEU A 660 11.66 7.43 38.30
CA LEU A 660 11.53 6.71 37.03
C LEU A 660 11.76 5.22 37.31
N VAL A 661 10.74 4.41 37.09
CA VAL A 661 10.80 2.95 37.21
C VAL A 661 10.85 2.38 35.80
N ASN A 662 11.86 1.57 35.49
CA ASN A 662 12.05 0.93 34.20
C ASN A 662 12.20 -0.59 34.40
N HIS A 663 11.09 -1.28 34.68
CA HIS A 663 11.16 -2.70 35.05
C HIS A 663 10.94 -3.63 33.85
N THR A 664 11.79 -4.66 33.76
CA THR A 664 11.96 -5.48 32.56
C THR A 664 11.19 -6.80 32.58
N TYR A 665 10.49 -7.11 33.68
CA TYR A 665 9.79 -8.37 33.91
C TYR A 665 8.30 -8.17 34.17
N GLY A 666 7.43 -8.49 33.21
CA GLY A 666 5.98 -8.47 33.40
C GLY A 666 5.20 -9.04 32.22
N GLU A 667 3.96 -9.47 32.49
CA GLU A 667 3.00 -9.95 31.46
C GLU A 667 2.06 -8.82 30.98
N THR A 668 2.13 -7.65 31.60
CA THR A 668 1.42 -6.45 31.13
C THR A 668 2.20 -5.79 30.00
N LEU A 669 1.68 -5.93 28.77
CA LEU A 669 2.15 -5.23 27.58
C LEU A 669 1.75 -3.75 27.68
N ARG A 670 2.63 -2.92 28.24
CA ARG A 670 2.73 -1.53 27.80
C ARG A 670 3.60 -1.59 26.56
N GLY A 671 3.11 -1.05 25.43
CA GLY A 671 3.57 -1.36 24.07
C GLY A 671 5.09 -1.48 23.85
N ASP A 672 5.43 -2.18 22.76
CA ASP A 672 6.77 -2.24 22.13
C ASP A 672 7.78 -3.29 22.63
N GLY A 673 7.34 -4.38 23.26
CA GLY A 673 8.19 -5.57 23.43
C GLY A 673 9.49 -5.37 24.23
N LYS A 674 9.71 -4.21 24.88
CA LYS A 674 10.84 -3.92 25.79
C LYS A 674 10.40 -2.99 26.93
N CYS A 675 10.83 -3.34 28.14
CA CYS A 675 10.86 -2.59 29.42
C CYS A 675 9.66 -1.66 29.77
N ASN A 676 8.92 -1.99 30.83
CA ASN A 676 7.80 -1.20 31.34
C ASN A 676 8.32 0.04 32.13
N THR A 677 8.42 1.18 31.44
CA THR A 677 8.88 2.45 32.02
C THR A 677 7.71 3.33 32.45
N PHE A 678 7.67 3.74 33.72
CA PHE A 678 6.68 4.68 34.24
C PHE A 678 7.24 5.59 35.34
N VAL A 679 6.61 6.74 35.55
CA VAL A 679 7.03 7.74 36.54
C VAL A 679 6.11 7.72 37.75
N LEU A 680 6.66 7.47 38.94
CA LEU A 680 6.00 7.69 40.22
C LEU A 680 6.24 9.14 40.66
N LYS A 681 5.19 9.96 40.61
CA LYS A 681 5.28 11.36 41.04
C LYS A 681 5.18 11.50 42.55
N LYS A 682 5.93 12.45 43.11
CA LYS A 682 5.77 12.87 44.50
C LYS A 682 4.42 13.56 44.68
N CYS A 683 3.64 13.16 45.68
CA CYS A 683 2.33 13.75 45.94
C CYS A 683 2.31 14.53 47.26
N LYS A 684 1.37 15.48 47.39
CA LYS A 684 1.28 16.37 48.54
C LYS A 684 0.91 15.65 49.84
N ASN A 685 0.11 14.57 49.75
CA ASN A 685 -0.21 13.74 50.91
C ASN A 685 0.92 12.74 51.17
N LEU A 686 1.78 13.07 52.14
CA LEU A 686 2.94 12.25 52.52
C LEU A 686 2.56 10.86 53.05
N SER A 687 1.36 10.69 53.62
CA SER A 687 0.90 9.40 54.16
C SER A 687 0.78 8.35 53.05
N ILE A 688 0.33 8.74 51.85
CA ILE A 688 0.15 7.84 50.70
C ILE A 688 1.24 7.97 49.62
N CYS A 689 2.20 8.88 49.79
CA CYS A 689 3.18 9.18 48.74
C CYS A 689 4.09 7.99 48.40
N PRO A 690 4.08 7.48 47.14
CA PRO A 690 4.88 6.32 46.75
C PRO A 690 6.38 6.63 46.78
N VAL A 691 6.78 7.83 46.39
CA VAL A 691 8.17 8.29 46.41
C VAL A 691 8.72 8.32 47.84
N GLU A 692 7.95 8.88 48.80
CA GLU A 692 8.39 8.90 50.20
C GLU A 692 8.36 7.51 50.84
N GLY A 693 7.40 6.66 50.44
CA GLY A 693 7.35 5.26 50.85
C GLY A 693 8.61 4.48 50.44
N ILE A 694 8.98 4.56 49.16
CA ILE A 694 10.20 3.91 48.63
C ILE A 694 11.45 4.48 49.29
N ASN A 695 11.57 5.81 49.40
CA ASN A 695 12.71 6.45 50.05
C ASN A 695 12.87 6.01 51.51
N ARG A 696 11.76 5.93 52.27
CA ARG A 696 11.76 5.45 53.65
C ARG A 696 12.24 4.00 53.73
N TYR A 697 11.73 3.13 52.87
CA TYR A 697 12.15 1.72 52.79
C TYR A 697 13.65 1.57 52.45
N LEU A 698 14.17 2.35 51.49
CA LEU A 698 15.60 2.37 51.16
C LEU A 698 16.46 2.83 52.34
N ARG A 699 16.07 3.89 53.06
CA ARG A 699 16.79 4.39 54.25
C ARG A 699 16.84 3.35 55.37
N ILE A 700 15.71 2.69 55.64
CA ILE A 700 15.60 1.64 56.67
C ILE A 700 16.46 0.43 56.30
N SER A 701 16.35 -0.03 55.05
CA SER A 701 17.12 -1.18 54.56
C SER A 701 18.63 -0.93 54.62
N LYS A 702 19.07 0.27 54.23
CA LYS A 702 20.47 0.71 54.35
C LYS A 702 20.95 0.71 55.80
N SER A 703 20.10 1.16 56.73
CA SER A 703 20.41 1.17 58.17
C SER A 703 20.51 -0.24 58.77
N MET A 704 19.90 -1.23 58.12
CA MET A 704 20.00 -2.65 58.47
C MET A 704 21.12 -3.39 57.73
N GLY A 705 21.97 -2.67 56.97
CA GLY A 705 23.04 -3.28 56.18
C GLY A 705 22.57 -4.00 54.91
N VAL A 706 21.31 -3.82 54.51
CA VAL A 706 20.75 -4.43 53.29
C VAL A 706 20.81 -3.41 52.16
N SER A 707 21.68 -3.65 51.17
CA SER A 707 21.70 -2.86 49.95
C SER A 707 20.60 -3.33 48.99
N LEU A 708 19.69 -2.41 48.67
CA LEU A 708 18.64 -2.61 47.67
C LEU A 708 18.98 -1.95 46.33
N ALA A 709 20.21 -1.44 46.14
CA ALA A 709 20.62 -0.82 44.88
C ALA A 709 20.77 -1.84 43.73
N TYR A 710 21.03 -3.10 44.06
CA TYR A 710 21.20 -4.21 43.11
C TYR A 710 20.38 -5.42 43.55
N GLY A 711 19.76 -6.13 42.59
CA GLY A 711 18.85 -7.26 42.87
C GLY A 711 17.40 -6.82 43.13
N TYR A 712 16.56 -7.70 43.68
CA TYR A 712 15.14 -7.42 43.89
C TYR A 712 14.92 -6.29 44.91
N LEU A 713 14.00 -5.38 44.61
CA LEU A 713 13.65 -4.26 45.47
C LEU A 713 12.83 -4.72 46.67
N PHE A 714 11.76 -5.48 46.42
CA PHE A 714 10.88 -6.00 47.46
C PHE A 714 11.27 -7.45 47.80
N ARG A 715 11.95 -7.62 48.93
CA ARG A 715 12.56 -8.89 49.32
C ARG A 715 11.74 -9.63 50.39
N PRO A 716 11.56 -10.95 50.27
CA PRO A 716 11.04 -11.76 51.37
C PRO A 716 12.09 -11.92 52.48
N MET A 717 11.63 -12.37 53.64
CA MET A 717 12.48 -12.73 54.77
C MET A 717 12.39 -14.24 54.97
N SER A 718 13.51 -14.88 55.29
CA SER A 718 13.52 -16.29 55.70
C SER A 718 12.92 -16.46 57.08
N ASP A 719 12.60 -17.71 57.43
CA ASP A 719 12.13 -18.08 58.78
C ASP A 719 13.17 -17.76 59.88
N LEU A 720 14.44 -17.59 59.49
CA LEU A 720 15.56 -17.20 60.37
C LEU A 720 15.74 -15.68 60.47
N GLY A 721 14.87 -14.89 59.83
CA GLY A 721 14.90 -13.43 59.86
C GLY A 721 15.93 -12.79 58.93
N THR A 722 16.46 -13.54 57.96
CA THR A 722 17.42 -13.02 56.97
C THR A 722 16.69 -12.52 55.72
N VAL A 723 17.06 -11.35 55.21
CA VAL A 723 16.50 -10.81 53.97
C VAL A 723 17.06 -11.58 52.76
N LEU A 724 16.18 -12.18 51.96
CA LEU A 724 16.55 -12.98 50.79
C LEU A 724 16.52 -12.11 49.52
N ASN A 725 17.50 -12.25 48.63
CA ASN A 725 17.47 -11.57 47.32
C ASN A 725 16.62 -12.36 46.31
N GLU A 726 15.33 -12.46 46.60
CA GLU A 726 14.33 -13.14 45.78
C GLU A 726 13.11 -12.21 45.55
N ALA A 727 12.33 -12.50 44.52
CA ALA A 727 11.11 -11.75 44.24
C ALA A 727 10.01 -12.05 45.28
N LEU A 728 9.25 -11.03 45.68
CA LEU A 728 8.12 -11.22 46.57
C LEU A 728 6.93 -11.82 45.80
N SER A 729 6.48 -13.02 46.20
CA SER A 729 5.44 -13.76 45.48
C SER A 729 4.05 -13.13 45.64
N TYR A 730 3.17 -13.36 44.66
CA TYR A 730 1.78 -12.91 44.71
C TYR A 730 1.05 -13.35 45.99
N SER A 731 1.26 -14.61 46.42
CA SER A 731 0.62 -15.15 47.62
C SER A 731 1.08 -14.43 48.88
N ALA A 732 2.37 -14.10 48.98
CA ALA A 732 2.89 -13.31 50.09
C ALA A 732 2.24 -11.91 50.12
N ILE A 733 2.16 -11.24 48.97
CA ILE A 733 1.53 -9.90 48.86
C ILE A 733 0.04 -9.96 49.26
N TYR A 734 -0.69 -11.00 48.81
CA TYR A 734 -2.09 -11.20 49.15
C TYR A 734 -2.29 -11.35 50.67
N GLU A 735 -1.53 -12.23 51.33
CA GLU A 735 -1.67 -12.44 52.77
C GLU A 735 -1.34 -11.19 53.58
N ARG A 736 -0.29 -10.43 53.19
CA ARG A 736 0.05 -9.16 53.84
C ARG A 736 -1.08 -8.14 53.68
N LEU A 737 -1.62 -7.97 52.47
CA LEU A 737 -2.74 -7.05 52.21
C LEU A 737 -3.97 -7.40 53.06
N ARG A 738 -4.34 -8.68 53.06
CA ARG A 738 -5.47 -9.21 53.83
C ARG A 738 -5.30 -8.95 55.32
N GLU A 739 -4.10 -9.19 55.86
CA GLU A 739 -3.77 -8.95 57.25
C GLU A 739 -3.97 -7.48 57.65
N TYR A 740 -3.38 -6.53 56.90
CA TYR A 740 -3.52 -5.11 57.23
C TYR A 740 -4.97 -4.62 57.12
N LEU A 741 -5.69 -4.97 56.05
CA LEU A 741 -7.09 -4.60 55.90
C LEU A 741 -7.96 -5.20 57.02
N SER A 742 -7.67 -6.43 57.45
CA SER A 742 -8.40 -7.06 58.55
C SER A 742 -8.13 -6.35 59.87
N ARG A 743 -6.87 -5.98 60.16
CA ARG A 743 -6.50 -5.25 61.39
C ARG A 743 -7.09 -3.85 61.46
N VAL A 744 -7.29 -3.19 60.32
CA VAL A 744 -7.92 -1.87 60.22
C VAL A 744 -9.46 -1.98 60.14
N GLY A 745 -10.01 -3.20 60.06
CA GLY A 745 -11.46 -3.43 60.02
C GLY A 745 -12.11 -3.10 58.67
N LEU A 746 -11.33 -3.09 57.59
CA LEU A 746 -11.77 -2.69 56.25
C LEU A 746 -11.67 -3.80 55.20
N TYR A 747 -11.39 -5.05 55.63
CA TYR A 747 -11.34 -6.20 54.73
C TYR A 747 -12.73 -6.69 54.33
N ASP A 748 -12.99 -6.71 53.03
CA ASP A 748 -14.26 -7.12 52.42
C ASP A 748 -14.02 -8.04 51.20
N GLY A 749 -12.88 -8.74 51.17
CA GLY A 749 -12.51 -9.68 50.11
C GLY A 749 -11.65 -9.09 49.00
N GLU A 750 -10.92 -8.00 49.27
CA GLU A 750 -9.94 -7.43 48.35
C GLU A 750 -8.78 -8.39 48.06
N THR A 751 -8.19 -8.25 46.88
CA THR A 751 -6.99 -8.99 46.44
C THR A 751 -5.95 -8.00 45.92
N PRO A 752 -4.69 -8.40 45.65
CA PRO A 752 -3.73 -7.52 45.01
C PRO A 752 -4.19 -6.97 43.64
N HIS A 753 -5.16 -7.58 42.96
CA HIS A 753 -5.76 -7.02 41.73
C HIS A 753 -6.68 -5.83 42.01
N SER A 754 -7.20 -5.71 43.23
CA SER A 754 -8.01 -4.57 43.68
C SER A 754 -7.30 -3.22 43.57
N PHE A 755 -5.96 -3.20 43.65
CA PHE A 755 -5.17 -1.99 43.47
C PHE A 755 -5.24 -1.43 42.04
N ARG A 756 -5.37 -2.30 41.03
CA ARG A 756 -5.45 -1.88 39.61
C ARG A 756 -6.75 -1.14 39.33
N ALA A 757 -7.87 -1.72 39.79
CA ALA A 757 -9.18 -1.08 39.69
C ALA A 757 -9.22 0.23 40.52
N GLY A 758 -8.58 0.23 41.70
CA GLY A 758 -8.40 1.41 42.54
C GLY A 758 -7.64 2.56 41.86
N CYS A 759 -6.52 2.24 41.21
CA CYS A 759 -5.71 3.18 40.42
C CYS A 759 -6.54 3.82 39.31
N ALA A 760 -7.24 3.00 38.52
CA ALA A 760 -8.06 3.47 37.40
C ALA A 760 -9.12 4.47 37.87
N VAL A 761 -9.87 4.12 38.92
CA VAL A 761 -10.89 5.00 39.48
C VAL A 761 -10.26 6.27 40.06
N HIS A 762 -9.13 6.17 40.75
CA HIS A 762 -8.45 7.35 41.30
C HIS A 762 -7.99 8.31 40.19
N MET A 763 -7.43 7.81 39.10
CA MET A 763 -6.96 8.66 37.99
C MET A 763 -8.10 9.42 37.33
N LEU A 764 -9.23 8.76 37.11
CA LEU A 764 -10.44 9.36 36.57
C LEU A 764 -11.04 10.40 37.52
N MET A 765 -11.12 10.10 38.82
CA MET A 765 -11.73 10.99 39.82
C MET A 765 -10.85 12.20 40.18
N SER A 766 -9.53 12.06 40.09
CA SER A 766 -8.58 13.13 40.46
C SER A 766 -8.19 14.05 39.30
N LYS A 767 -8.71 13.79 38.08
CA LYS A 767 -8.29 14.45 36.83
C LYS A 767 -6.78 14.37 36.59
N SER A 768 -6.12 13.35 37.13
CA SER A 768 -4.69 13.11 36.87
C SER A 768 -4.45 12.43 35.52
N ALA A 769 -5.51 11.93 34.90
CA ALA A 769 -5.61 11.53 33.51
C ALA A 769 -6.51 12.55 32.79
N GLU A 770 -6.06 13.09 31.67
CA GLU A 770 -6.82 14.03 30.83
C GLU A 770 -7.85 13.27 29.99
N SER A 771 -7.58 12.00 29.70
CA SER A 771 -8.44 11.09 28.95
C SER A 771 -8.54 9.68 29.58
N VAL A 772 -9.51 8.87 29.11
CA VAL A 772 -9.57 7.43 29.47
C VAL A 772 -8.34 6.69 28.91
N ASP A 773 -7.75 7.18 27.83
CA ASP A 773 -6.55 6.64 27.20
C ASP A 773 -5.29 6.86 28.04
N ASP A 774 -5.14 8.01 28.70
CA ASP A 774 -4.01 8.24 29.60
C ASP A 774 -4.04 7.25 30.78
N MET A 775 -5.25 6.93 31.28
CA MET A 775 -5.44 5.93 32.33
C MET A 775 -5.13 4.52 31.82
N ARG A 776 -5.55 4.17 30.59
CA ARG A 776 -5.25 2.88 29.94
C ARG A 776 -3.76 2.69 29.72
N GLN A 777 -3.08 3.70 29.19
CA GLN A 777 -1.65 3.72 28.96
C GLN A 777 -0.88 3.62 30.29
N HIS A 778 -1.31 4.38 31.31
CA HIS A 778 -0.69 4.36 32.63
C HIS A 778 -0.85 3.03 33.37
N ILE A 779 -1.92 2.28 33.14
CA ILE A 779 -2.19 0.98 33.79
C ILE A 779 -1.71 -0.21 32.94
N GLY A 780 -1.46 0.02 31.64
CA GLY A 780 -1.07 -1.01 30.67
C GLY A 780 -2.24 -1.90 30.26
N TRP A 781 -3.39 -1.31 29.94
CA TRP A 781 -4.54 -2.02 29.37
C TRP A 781 -4.62 -1.79 27.86
N ALA A 782 -4.66 -2.88 27.09
CA ALA A 782 -4.64 -2.86 25.63
C ALA A 782 -6.02 -2.58 24.98
N THR A 783 -7.13 -2.86 25.68
CA THR A 783 -8.48 -2.80 25.09
C THR A 783 -9.48 -2.03 25.92
N ASP A 784 -10.41 -1.35 25.24
CA ASP A 784 -11.46 -0.49 25.83
C ASP A 784 -12.38 -1.25 26.78
N GLU A 785 -12.61 -2.52 26.48
CA GLU A 785 -13.37 -3.41 27.34
C GLU A 785 -12.68 -3.62 28.68
N SER A 786 -11.34 -3.70 28.72
CA SER A 786 -10.60 -3.87 29.97
C SER A 786 -10.73 -2.63 30.86
N ALA A 787 -10.59 -1.45 30.27
CA ALA A 787 -10.82 -0.19 30.97
C ALA A 787 -12.25 -0.09 31.50
N LYS A 788 -13.26 -0.32 30.64
CA LYS A 788 -14.69 -0.32 31.01
C LYS A 788 -15.02 -1.39 32.04
N TYR A 789 -14.41 -2.58 31.96
CA TYR A 789 -14.61 -3.70 32.89
C TYR A 789 -14.12 -3.37 34.30
N TYR A 790 -12.97 -2.71 34.46
CA TYR A 790 -12.40 -2.36 35.76
C TYR A 790 -12.86 -1.00 36.33
N SER A 791 -13.49 -0.15 35.52
CA SER A 791 -13.99 1.20 35.90
C SER A 791 -15.51 1.31 36.04
N ARG A 792 -16.25 0.22 35.81
CA ARG A 792 -17.70 0.15 35.50
C ARG A 792 -18.68 0.75 36.53
N GLU A 793 -18.21 1.29 37.65
CA GLU A 793 -19.06 2.05 38.59
C GLU A 793 -18.95 3.58 38.47
N VAL A 794 -18.00 4.15 37.70
CA VAL A 794 -17.73 5.60 37.73
C VAL A 794 -18.08 6.34 36.43
N LEU A 795 -18.17 5.65 35.29
CA LEU A 795 -18.40 6.30 33.99
C LEU A 795 -19.88 6.53 33.61
N ILE A 796 -20.84 6.30 34.52
CA ILE A 796 -22.28 6.49 34.21
C ILE A 796 -22.77 7.94 34.37
N LYS A 797 -21.92 8.94 34.70
CA LYS A 797 -22.44 10.29 35.01
C LYS A 797 -21.91 11.53 34.31
N ASP A 798 -20.91 11.50 33.43
CA ASP A 798 -20.42 12.78 32.83
C ASP A 798 -20.14 12.82 31.32
N ALA A 799 -20.48 11.77 30.54
CA ALA A 799 -20.35 11.80 29.07
C ALA A 799 -21.63 12.31 28.36
N THR A 800 -22.28 13.36 28.89
CA THR A 800 -23.34 14.08 28.19
C THR A 800 -23.10 15.59 28.30
N LYS A 801 -22.50 16.19 27.25
CA LYS A 801 -22.81 17.56 26.73
C LYS A 801 -21.77 18.26 25.83
N THR A 802 -20.73 17.60 25.29
CA THR A 802 -19.72 18.35 24.50
C THR A 802 -19.24 17.67 23.21
N ALA A 803 -20.08 16.86 22.58
CA ALA A 803 -19.80 16.29 21.24
C ALA A 803 -20.67 16.90 20.11
N ASP A 804 -21.74 17.64 20.43
CA ASP A 804 -22.69 18.16 19.42
C ASP A 804 -22.29 19.50 18.76
N LYS A 805 -21.03 19.94 18.87
CA LYS A 805 -20.63 21.28 18.35
C LYS A 805 -19.39 21.34 17.46
N LEU A 806 -18.77 20.21 17.11
CA LEU A 806 -17.61 20.21 16.19
C LEU A 806 -17.84 19.46 14.86
N ALA A 807 -18.97 18.77 14.69
CA ALA A 807 -19.24 17.93 13.51
C ALA A 807 -19.97 18.67 12.36
N SER A 808 -19.68 19.96 12.12
CA SER A 808 -20.36 20.73 11.07
C SER A 808 -19.45 21.56 10.17
N SER A 809 -18.22 21.12 9.93
CA SER A 809 -17.39 21.69 8.87
C SER A 809 -16.44 20.63 8.35
N LEU A 810 -16.33 20.55 7.02
CA LEU A 810 -15.52 19.62 6.21
C LEU A 810 -16.28 18.37 5.71
N CYS A 811 -17.24 18.61 4.81
CA CYS A 811 -17.44 17.76 3.64
C CYS A 811 -17.03 18.56 2.40
N SER A 812 -16.16 18.02 1.57
CA SER A 812 -16.03 18.34 0.15
C SER A 812 -15.53 17.07 -0.54
N ASP A 813 -16.33 16.59 -1.47
CA ASP A 813 -16.07 15.42 -2.31
C ASP A 813 -14.94 15.72 -3.31
N GLU A 814 -13.97 14.82 -3.43
CA GLU A 814 -13.18 14.64 -4.66
C GLU A 814 -13.31 13.17 -5.07
N VAL A 815 -13.84 12.98 -6.28
CA VAL A 815 -13.96 11.68 -6.94
C VAL A 815 -12.68 11.48 -7.75
N GLU A 816 -11.70 10.80 -7.19
CA GLU A 816 -10.58 10.24 -7.97
C GLU A 816 -10.97 8.86 -8.49
N SER A 817 -10.82 8.66 -9.79
CA SER A 817 -11.03 7.38 -10.46
C SER A 817 -9.88 6.42 -10.16
N SER A 818 -9.85 5.84 -8.97
CA SER A 818 -9.00 4.70 -8.65
C SER A 818 -9.55 3.43 -9.28
N ILE A 819 -8.67 2.55 -9.76
CA ILE A 819 -9.03 1.15 -10.03
C ILE A 819 -9.66 0.60 -8.74
N PRO A 820 -10.87 0.02 -8.77
CA PRO A 820 -11.53 -0.45 -7.56
C PRO A 820 -10.70 -1.57 -6.94
N VAL A 821 -10.20 -1.33 -5.72
CA VAL A 821 -9.42 -2.32 -4.95
C VAL A 821 -10.32 -3.52 -4.64
N ASN A 822 -9.84 -4.72 -4.96
CA ASN A 822 -10.62 -5.94 -4.80
C ASN A 822 -10.35 -6.58 -3.43
N TYR A 823 -11.34 -7.25 -2.83
CA TYR A 823 -11.17 -7.91 -1.54
C TYR A 823 -10.09 -9.00 -1.59
N THR A 824 -9.78 -9.52 -2.78
CA THR A 824 -8.65 -10.44 -3.03
C THR A 824 -7.31 -9.81 -2.72
N ASP A 825 -7.17 -8.49 -2.91
CA ASP A 825 -5.92 -7.76 -2.68
C ASP A 825 -5.62 -7.68 -1.18
N VAL A 826 -6.68 -7.64 -0.35
CA VAL A 826 -6.58 -7.71 1.11
C VAL A 826 -5.99 -9.05 1.56
N ALA A 827 -6.09 -10.12 0.77
CA ALA A 827 -5.53 -11.42 1.16
C ALA A 827 -4.00 -11.40 1.27
N SER A 828 -3.33 -10.48 0.57
CA SER A 828 -1.88 -10.26 0.72
C SER A 828 -1.52 -9.62 2.08
N ILE A 829 -2.46 -8.86 2.67
CA ILE A 829 -2.29 -8.16 3.95
C ILE A 829 -2.80 -8.99 5.12
N ASP A 830 -4.06 -9.43 5.02
CA ASP A 830 -4.78 -10.18 6.03
C ASP A 830 -5.64 -11.28 5.35
N PRO A 831 -5.07 -12.49 5.18
CA PRO A 831 -5.77 -13.62 4.59
C PRO A 831 -7.03 -14.06 5.36
N GLU A 832 -7.11 -13.78 6.66
CA GLU A 832 -8.28 -14.13 7.48
C GLU A 832 -9.41 -13.11 7.26
N TYR A 833 -9.06 -11.84 7.19
CA TYR A 833 -10.01 -10.77 6.88
C TYR A 833 -10.57 -10.89 5.47
N ALA A 834 -9.74 -11.19 4.47
CA ALA A 834 -10.20 -11.45 3.10
C ALA A 834 -11.19 -12.62 3.02
N LYS A 835 -10.97 -13.69 3.81
CA LYS A 835 -11.93 -14.80 3.94
C LYS A 835 -13.23 -14.36 4.58
N ASN A 836 -13.19 -13.46 5.57
CA ASN A 836 -14.40 -12.91 6.18
C ASN A 836 -15.20 -12.06 5.19
N LEU A 837 -14.52 -11.24 4.37
CA LEU A 837 -15.17 -10.45 3.31
C LEU A 837 -15.79 -11.36 2.23
N GLN A 838 -15.05 -12.37 1.77
CA GLN A 838 -15.57 -13.42 0.88
C GLN A 838 -16.81 -14.10 1.49
N TRP A 839 -16.75 -14.44 2.78
CA TRP A 839 -17.86 -15.10 3.46
C TRP A 839 -19.13 -14.24 3.50
N ILE A 840 -19.00 -12.92 3.66
CA ILE A 840 -20.12 -11.96 3.60
C ILE A 840 -20.73 -11.93 2.19
N LEU A 841 -19.92 -12.00 1.14
CA LEU A 841 -20.41 -12.04 -0.25
C LEU A 841 -21.16 -13.36 -0.54
N ASP A 842 -20.58 -14.48 -0.11
CA ASP A 842 -21.08 -15.82 -0.42
C ASP A 842 -22.38 -16.20 0.35
N HIS A 843 -22.66 -15.53 1.47
CA HIS A 843 -23.78 -15.85 2.34
C HIS A 843 -24.80 -14.72 2.44
N ASN A 844 -26.04 -15.07 2.80
CA ASN A 844 -27.09 -14.10 3.04
C ASN A 844 -26.92 -13.44 4.42
N ILE A 845 -26.80 -12.11 4.46
CA ILE A 845 -26.56 -11.30 5.65
C ILE A 845 -27.62 -11.50 6.73
N ASP A 846 -28.90 -11.58 6.36
CA ASP A 846 -29.99 -11.75 7.33
C ASP A 846 -29.88 -13.11 8.05
N SER A 847 -29.25 -14.10 7.42
CA SER A 847 -29.01 -15.42 8.00
C SER A 847 -27.76 -15.50 8.89
N LEU A 848 -26.86 -14.51 8.81
CA LEU A 848 -25.60 -14.48 9.57
C LEU A 848 -25.79 -13.92 10.99
N GLY A 849 -26.87 -13.17 11.25
CA GLY A 849 -27.14 -12.56 12.56
C GLY A 849 -26.11 -11.50 12.97
N LEU A 850 -25.52 -10.82 11.97
CA LEU A 850 -24.52 -9.77 12.16
C LEU A 850 -25.18 -8.40 12.00
N ASP A 851 -25.16 -7.57 13.04
CA ASP A 851 -25.61 -6.18 12.97
C ASP A 851 -24.49 -5.30 12.41
N LEU A 852 -24.27 -5.36 11.09
CA LEU A 852 -23.26 -4.55 10.39
C LEU A 852 -23.85 -3.20 9.98
N THR A 853 -23.06 -2.14 10.11
CA THR A 853 -23.33 -0.79 9.59
C THR A 853 -22.22 -0.35 8.64
N PHE A 854 -22.42 0.71 7.86
CA PHE A 854 -21.37 1.33 7.04
C PHE A 854 -20.37 2.16 7.87
N SER A 855 -19.99 1.63 9.02
CA SER A 855 -18.92 2.13 9.88
C SER A 855 -18.09 0.96 10.37
N VAL A 856 -16.77 1.15 10.43
CA VAL A 856 -15.84 0.11 10.90
C VAL A 856 -14.80 0.72 11.82
N GLU A 857 -14.44 -0.02 12.85
CA GLU A 857 -13.32 0.33 13.72
C GLU A 857 -12.01 -0.05 13.03
N THR A 858 -11.18 0.94 12.76
CA THR A 858 -9.85 0.73 12.19
C THR A 858 -8.80 1.52 12.95
N ASP A 859 -7.59 0.99 12.96
CA ASP A 859 -6.42 1.66 13.48
C ASP A 859 -5.99 2.75 12.49
N VAL A 860 -5.96 4.00 12.94
CA VAL A 860 -5.42 5.14 12.19
C VAL A 860 -4.35 5.78 13.09
N PHE A 861 -3.08 5.54 12.77
CA PHE A 861 -1.91 6.04 13.53
C PHE A 861 -1.84 5.58 15.00
N GLY A 862 -2.17 4.32 15.28
CA GLY A 862 -2.14 3.74 16.62
C GLY A 862 -3.37 4.08 17.47
N VAL A 863 -4.40 4.68 16.86
CA VAL A 863 -5.66 5.05 17.50
C VAL A 863 -6.80 4.30 16.80
N MET A 864 -7.51 3.45 17.54
CA MET A 864 -8.72 2.80 17.05
C MET A 864 -9.83 3.84 16.94
N GLN A 865 -10.24 4.14 15.71
CA GLN A 865 -11.30 5.08 15.42
C GLN A 865 -12.43 4.38 14.65
N GLU A 866 -13.67 4.70 14.98
CA GLU A 866 -14.81 4.35 14.13
C GLU A 866 -14.82 5.26 12.90
N VAL A 867 -14.46 4.71 11.75
CA VAL A 867 -14.45 5.41 10.48
C VAL A 867 -15.73 5.07 9.72
N GLN A 868 -16.47 6.11 9.33
CA GLN A 868 -17.62 5.94 8.46
C GLN A 868 -17.14 5.69 7.02
N LEU A 869 -17.64 4.60 6.43
CA LEU A 869 -17.32 4.21 5.06
C LEU A 869 -17.94 5.16 4.05
N LYS A 870 -19.13 5.68 4.37
CA LYS A 870 -19.86 6.70 3.60
C LYS A 870 -20.54 7.72 4.53
N PRO A 871 -20.92 8.90 4.03
CA PRO A 871 -21.56 9.93 4.86
C PRO A 871 -22.81 9.40 5.58
N GLY A 872 -22.81 9.45 6.92
CA GLY A 872 -23.92 8.94 7.74
C GLY A 872 -23.96 7.41 7.89
N GLY A 873 -22.89 6.71 7.50
CA GLY A 873 -22.81 5.24 7.42
C GLY A 873 -23.08 4.51 8.73
N ALA A 874 -22.82 5.12 9.89
CA ALA A 874 -23.12 4.54 11.21
C ALA A 874 -24.62 4.29 11.46
N LYS A 875 -25.51 4.89 10.64
CA LYS A 875 -26.97 4.69 10.70
C LYS A 875 -27.51 3.83 9.56
N VAL A 876 -26.65 3.41 8.63
CA VAL A 876 -27.04 2.62 7.47
C VAL A 876 -26.68 1.16 7.74
N PRO A 877 -27.65 0.27 7.98
CA PRO A 877 -27.39 -1.16 8.14
C PRO A 877 -26.97 -1.79 6.81
N VAL A 878 -26.08 -2.78 6.89
CA VAL A 878 -25.71 -3.61 5.74
C VAL A 878 -26.80 -4.66 5.53
N ASN A 879 -27.25 -4.82 4.30
CA ASN A 879 -28.27 -5.76 3.86
C ASN A 879 -27.82 -6.43 2.55
N GLU A 880 -28.61 -7.37 2.03
CA GLU A 880 -28.25 -8.09 0.80
C GLU A 880 -28.04 -7.20 -0.42
N GLU A 881 -28.77 -6.08 -0.52
CA GLU A 881 -28.69 -5.18 -1.68
C GLU A 881 -27.43 -4.30 -1.65
N ASN A 882 -26.83 -4.07 -0.47
CA ASN A 882 -25.72 -3.15 -0.28
C ASN A 882 -24.44 -3.80 0.26
N LYS A 883 -24.41 -5.13 0.42
CA LYS A 883 -23.23 -5.84 0.95
C LYS A 883 -22.00 -5.77 0.08
N GLU A 884 -22.18 -5.74 -1.25
CA GLU A 884 -21.08 -5.59 -2.20
C GLU A 884 -20.43 -4.20 -2.04
N GLU A 885 -21.25 -3.16 -1.90
CA GLU A 885 -20.79 -1.79 -1.61
C GLU A 885 -20.03 -1.72 -0.27
N TYR A 886 -20.54 -2.40 0.77
CA TYR A 886 -19.86 -2.48 2.07
C TYR A 886 -18.48 -3.12 1.94
N VAL A 887 -18.38 -4.28 1.29
CA VAL A 887 -17.10 -5.00 1.11
C VAL A 887 -16.11 -4.15 0.33
N GLN A 888 -16.56 -3.44 -0.71
CA GLN A 888 -15.72 -2.54 -1.50
C GLN A 888 -15.16 -1.39 -0.65
N LEU A 889 -16.00 -0.67 0.09
CA LEU A 889 -15.57 0.48 0.89
C LEU A 889 -14.67 0.08 2.08
N VAL A 890 -14.93 -1.08 2.69
CA VAL A 890 -14.07 -1.63 3.76
C VAL A 890 -12.69 -2.00 3.20
N THR A 891 -12.67 -2.60 2.01
CA THR A 891 -11.43 -2.96 1.32
C THR A 891 -10.61 -1.71 1.02
N GLU A 892 -11.23 -0.69 0.44
CA GLU A 892 -10.58 0.61 0.17
C GLU A 892 -10.01 1.23 1.45
N LEU A 893 -10.81 1.30 2.53
CA LEU A 893 -10.34 1.86 3.81
C LEU A 893 -9.07 1.18 4.33
N ARG A 894 -9.02 -0.16 4.25
CA ARG A 894 -7.89 -0.96 4.76
C ARG A 894 -6.64 -0.83 3.90
N MET A 895 -6.81 -0.73 2.58
CA MET A 895 -5.70 -0.74 1.63
C MET A 895 -5.09 0.66 1.43
N THR A 896 -5.88 1.73 1.56
CA THR A 896 -5.42 3.10 1.27
C THR A 896 -5.60 4.05 2.44
N ARG A 897 -6.83 4.30 2.87
CA ARG A 897 -7.17 5.39 3.81
C ARG A 897 -6.45 5.30 5.17
N ALA A 898 -6.18 4.09 5.68
CA ALA A 898 -5.48 3.88 6.95
C ALA A 898 -3.98 4.25 6.92
N ILE A 899 -3.38 4.31 5.73
CA ILE A 899 -1.95 4.61 5.50
C ILE A 899 -1.75 5.82 4.60
N GLN A 900 -2.79 6.64 4.43
CA GLN A 900 -2.81 7.71 3.43
C GLN A 900 -1.66 8.72 3.62
N PRO A 901 -1.40 9.29 4.82
CA PRO A 901 -0.23 10.14 5.04
C PRO A 901 1.13 9.53 4.69
N GLN A 902 1.32 8.22 4.89
CA GLN A 902 2.53 7.50 4.50
C GLN A 902 2.65 7.43 2.98
N ILE A 903 1.55 7.09 2.30
CA ILE A 903 1.44 7.09 0.83
C ILE A 903 1.72 8.49 0.29
N ASP A 904 1.07 9.52 0.81
CA ASP A 904 1.22 10.90 0.37
C ASP A 904 2.66 11.40 0.53
N SER A 905 3.31 11.08 1.65
CA SER A 905 4.70 11.44 1.90
C SER A 905 5.63 10.73 0.91
N PHE A 906 5.43 9.43 0.69
CA PHE A 906 6.18 8.66 -0.29
C PHE A 906 5.99 9.21 -1.71
N LEU A 907 4.76 9.43 -2.15
CA LEU A 907 4.43 9.98 -3.47
C LEU A 907 4.99 11.38 -3.65
N THR A 908 4.97 12.22 -2.61
CA THR A 908 5.61 13.55 -2.62
C THR A 908 7.09 13.43 -2.94
N GLY A 909 7.81 12.50 -2.30
CA GLY A 909 9.22 12.26 -2.58
C GLY A 909 9.48 11.67 -3.96
N PHE A 910 8.64 10.72 -4.39
CA PHE A 910 8.77 10.06 -5.69
C PHE A 910 8.51 11.05 -6.85
N HIS A 911 7.43 11.83 -6.75
CA HIS A 911 7.03 12.80 -7.78
C HIS A 911 7.88 14.06 -7.85
N GLU A 912 8.79 14.26 -6.89
CA GLU A 912 9.84 15.28 -7.01
C GLU A 912 10.76 15.01 -8.22
N TYR A 913 10.98 13.73 -8.54
CA TYR A 913 11.84 13.30 -9.64
C TYR A 913 11.05 12.77 -10.84
N ILE A 914 9.95 12.05 -10.59
CA ILE A 914 9.19 11.35 -11.63
C ILE A 914 7.77 11.93 -11.74
N PRO A 915 7.43 12.67 -12.80
CA PRO A 915 6.08 13.21 -12.97
C PRO A 915 5.00 12.14 -12.92
N GLN A 916 3.94 12.37 -12.13
CA GLN A 916 2.77 11.47 -12.04
C GLN A 916 2.16 11.17 -13.42
N SER A 917 2.18 12.18 -14.28
CA SER A 917 1.64 12.11 -15.63
C SER A 917 2.37 11.13 -16.55
N LEU A 918 3.66 10.88 -16.28
CA LEU A 918 4.49 9.94 -17.04
C LEU A 918 4.42 8.52 -16.46
N VAL A 919 4.39 8.37 -15.13
CA VAL A 919 4.42 7.04 -14.49
C VAL A 919 3.10 6.28 -14.68
N GLN A 920 1.95 6.96 -14.77
CA GLN A 920 0.64 6.34 -14.98
C GLN A 920 0.50 5.57 -16.30
N MET A 921 1.47 5.73 -17.22
CA MET A 921 1.53 4.96 -18.46
C MET A 921 1.83 3.48 -18.21
N PHE A 922 2.39 3.12 -17.06
CA PHE A 922 2.76 1.76 -16.68
C PHE A 922 1.74 1.20 -15.69
N ASP A 923 1.52 -0.11 -15.72
CA ASP A 923 0.89 -0.80 -14.60
C ASP A 923 1.88 -1.10 -13.47
N GLU A 924 1.38 -1.70 -12.40
CA GLU A 924 2.15 -2.02 -11.20
C GLU A 924 3.34 -2.97 -11.47
N TYR A 925 3.21 -3.89 -12.42
CA TYR A 925 4.24 -4.88 -12.76
C TYR A 925 5.29 -4.28 -13.69
N GLU A 926 4.84 -3.50 -14.67
CA GLU A 926 5.73 -2.76 -15.55
C GLU A 926 6.57 -1.75 -14.77
N LEU A 927 5.98 -1.10 -13.76
CA LEU A 927 6.70 -0.21 -12.85
C LEU A 927 7.73 -0.98 -12.00
N GLU A 928 7.41 -2.19 -11.55
CA GLU A 928 8.37 -3.09 -10.92
C GLU A 928 9.56 -3.35 -11.87
N LEU A 929 9.30 -3.74 -13.12
CA LEU A 929 10.32 -4.00 -14.13
C LEU A 929 11.17 -2.77 -14.45
N MET A 930 10.61 -1.57 -14.39
CA MET A 930 11.37 -0.32 -14.56
C MET A 930 12.37 -0.09 -13.40
N LEU A 931 12.04 -0.54 -12.19
CA LEU A 931 12.86 -0.36 -10.99
C LEU A 931 13.88 -1.49 -10.78
N SER A 932 13.48 -2.75 -10.98
CA SER A 932 14.33 -3.92 -10.76
C SER A 932 15.05 -4.41 -12.02
N GLY A 933 14.59 -3.97 -13.20
CA GLY A 933 15.03 -4.49 -14.48
C GLY A 933 14.23 -5.71 -14.93
N ILE A 934 14.34 -6.03 -16.21
CA ILE A 934 13.71 -7.22 -16.80
C ILE A 934 14.55 -8.44 -16.45
N PRO A 935 14.02 -9.43 -15.72
CA PRO A 935 14.76 -10.65 -15.42
C PRO A 935 14.96 -11.47 -16.70
N GLU A 936 16.11 -12.12 -16.82
CA GLU A 936 16.37 -13.05 -17.91
C GLU A 936 15.76 -14.42 -17.54
N ILE A 937 14.68 -14.81 -18.23
CA ILE A 937 14.02 -16.09 -17.99
C ILE A 937 14.61 -17.15 -18.92
N ASP A 938 15.19 -18.19 -18.32
CA ASP A 938 15.66 -19.38 -19.00
C ASP A 938 14.47 -20.32 -19.29
N VAL A 939 14.11 -20.44 -20.57
CA VAL A 939 12.99 -21.27 -21.03
C VAL A 939 13.29 -22.75 -20.89
N ASP A 940 14.56 -23.16 -21.00
CA ASP A 940 14.95 -24.57 -20.85
C ASP A 940 14.83 -25.00 -19.39
N ASP A 941 15.26 -24.15 -18.44
CA ASP A 941 15.04 -24.39 -17.01
C ASP A 941 13.54 -24.49 -16.69
N TRP A 942 12.72 -23.57 -17.21
CA TRP A 942 11.26 -23.61 -17.04
C TRP A 942 10.66 -24.91 -17.56
N ARG A 943 11.04 -25.31 -18.78
CA ARG A 943 10.58 -26.56 -19.39
C ARG A 943 10.96 -27.78 -18.57
N ASN A 944 12.20 -27.84 -18.08
CA ASN A 944 12.72 -28.98 -17.32
C ASN A 944 11.99 -29.19 -15.98
N PHE A 945 11.45 -28.12 -15.39
CA PHE A 945 10.76 -28.17 -14.11
C PHE A 945 9.24 -27.98 -14.21
N THR A 946 8.66 -28.23 -15.39
CA THR A 946 7.21 -28.24 -15.63
C THR A 946 6.58 -29.64 -15.48
N GLU A 947 5.40 -29.70 -14.86
CA GLU A 947 4.54 -30.88 -14.77
C GLU A 947 3.35 -30.79 -15.74
N TYR A 948 2.94 -31.92 -16.32
CA TYR A 948 1.84 -31.99 -17.28
C TYR A 948 0.73 -32.88 -16.72
N ILE A 949 -0.49 -32.35 -16.62
CA ILE A 949 -1.67 -33.09 -16.14
C ILE A 949 -2.65 -33.28 -17.29
N GLY A 950 -2.83 -34.53 -17.74
CA GLY A 950 -3.70 -34.84 -18.88
C GLY A 950 -3.11 -34.49 -20.25
N TYR A 951 -1.84 -34.08 -20.30
CA TYR A 951 -1.03 -33.94 -21.50
C TYR A 951 0.25 -34.78 -21.36
N ASP A 952 0.76 -35.30 -22.48
CA ASP A 952 2.12 -35.83 -22.55
C ASP A 952 3.05 -34.76 -23.16
N ALA A 953 4.32 -34.74 -22.74
CA ALA A 953 5.31 -33.78 -23.24
C ALA A 953 5.51 -33.84 -24.77
N ASP A 954 5.23 -35.01 -25.37
CA ASP A 954 5.36 -35.23 -26.82
C ASP A 954 4.15 -34.76 -27.63
N MET A 955 3.06 -34.33 -26.99
CA MET A 955 1.87 -33.85 -27.69
C MET A 955 2.15 -32.51 -28.38
N ASP A 956 1.56 -32.33 -29.55
CA ASP A 956 1.76 -31.13 -30.38
C ASP A 956 1.37 -29.85 -29.63
N VAL A 957 0.33 -29.88 -28.79
CA VAL A 957 -0.09 -28.73 -27.97
C VAL A 957 1.01 -28.28 -27.01
N ILE A 958 1.74 -29.21 -26.39
CA ILE A 958 2.84 -28.89 -25.47
C ILE A 958 4.05 -28.38 -26.26
N LYS A 959 4.35 -28.97 -27.41
CA LYS A 959 5.42 -28.50 -28.30
C LYS A 959 5.15 -27.07 -28.78
N TRP A 960 3.93 -26.78 -29.25
CA TRP A 960 3.54 -25.44 -29.67
C TRP A 960 3.60 -24.43 -28.54
N PHE A 961 3.19 -24.80 -27.32
CA PHE A 961 3.32 -23.93 -26.16
C PHE A 961 4.78 -23.47 -25.96
N TRP A 962 5.71 -24.43 -25.96
CA TRP A 962 7.12 -24.14 -25.75
C TRP A 962 7.80 -23.44 -26.93
N GLU A 963 7.48 -23.82 -28.17
CA GLU A 963 7.95 -23.11 -29.38
C GLU A 963 7.47 -21.64 -29.38
N THR A 964 6.24 -21.41 -28.94
CA THR A 964 5.68 -20.06 -28.79
C THR A 964 6.44 -19.27 -27.72
N LEU A 965 6.72 -19.90 -26.57
CA LEU A 965 7.43 -19.26 -25.45
C LEU A 965 8.91 -18.96 -25.78
N GLU A 966 9.56 -19.77 -26.61
CA GLU A 966 10.89 -19.46 -27.13
C GLU A 966 10.89 -18.21 -28.01
N GLY A 967 9.83 -18.03 -28.82
CA GLY A 967 9.64 -16.86 -29.69
C GLY A 967 9.21 -15.58 -28.96
N PHE A 968 8.80 -15.68 -27.69
CA PHE A 968 8.41 -14.54 -26.86
C PHE A 968 9.62 -13.67 -26.47
N SER A 969 9.39 -12.36 -26.37
CA SER A 969 10.36 -11.45 -25.75
C SER A 969 10.52 -11.78 -24.26
N GLN A 970 11.60 -11.30 -23.61
CA GLN A 970 11.76 -11.52 -22.16
C GLN A 970 10.59 -10.92 -21.36
N HIS A 971 10.03 -9.80 -21.83
CA HIS A 971 8.84 -9.20 -21.24
C HIS A 971 7.61 -10.11 -21.36
N ASP A 972 7.34 -10.65 -22.56
CA ASP A 972 6.21 -11.59 -22.75
C ASP A 972 6.36 -12.87 -21.91
N ARG A 973 7.59 -13.34 -21.70
CA ARG A 973 7.89 -14.47 -20.79
C ARG A 973 7.57 -14.12 -19.34
N VAL A 974 7.90 -12.92 -18.88
CA VAL A 974 7.54 -12.43 -17.55
C VAL A 974 6.03 -12.33 -17.40
N LEU A 975 5.32 -11.78 -18.39
CA LEU A 975 3.85 -11.69 -18.37
C LEU A 975 3.20 -13.08 -18.29
N LEU A 976 3.72 -14.06 -19.03
CA LEU A 976 3.22 -15.43 -18.93
C LEU A 976 3.51 -16.04 -17.55
N LEU A 977 4.71 -15.81 -17.01
CA LEU A 977 5.09 -16.30 -15.68
C LEU A 977 4.14 -15.75 -14.63
N GLN A 978 3.87 -14.47 -14.70
CA GLN A 978 2.93 -13.78 -13.83
C GLN A 978 1.50 -14.27 -14.00
N PHE A 979 1.03 -14.41 -15.25
CA PHE A 979 -0.29 -14.96 -15.53
C PHE A 979 -0.49 -16.33 -14.86
N ALA A 980 0.54 -17.17 -14.89
CA ALA A 980 0.45 -18.53 -14.39
C ALA A 980 0.79 -18.70 -12.90
N THR A 981 1.63 -17.85 -12.33
CA THR A 981 2.15 -18.00 -10.95
C THR A 981 1.77 -16.86 -10.02
N GLY A 982 1.27 -15.73 -10.54
CA GLY A 982 1.06 -14.50 -9.79
C GLY A 982 2.35 -13.72 -9.51
N SER A 983 3.52 -14.21 -9.94
CA SER A 983 4.82 -13.56 -9.74
C SER A 983 5.51 -13.26 -11.07
N SER A 984 6.14 -12.09 -11.16
CA SER A 984 7.01 -11.68 -12.26
C SER A 984 8.42 -12.30 -12.16
N ARG A 985 8.73 -13.03 -11.07
CA ARG A 985 10.09 -13.45 -10.70
C ARG A 985 10.27 -14.96 -10.67
N VAL A 986 11.45 -15.41 -11.08
CA VAL A 986 11.90 -16.80 -10.90
C VAL A 986 12.57 -16.95 -9.52
N PRO A 987 12.24 -17.97 -8.72
CA PRO A 987 12.88 -18.20 -7.42
C PRO A 987 14.39 -18.42 -7.50
N PHE A 988 15.08 -18.14 -6.39
CA PHE A 988 16.52 -18.39 -6.29
C PHE A 988 16.85 -19.89 -6.36
N GLY A 989 17.50 -20.30 -7.46
CA GLY A 989 17.76 -21.70 -7.81
C GLY A 989 16.90 -22.23 -8.95
N GLY A 990 16.23 -21.35 -9.69
CA GLY A 990 15.48 -21.67 -10.90
C GLY A 990 14.07 -22.20 -10.64
N PHE A 991 13.40 -22.64 -11.70
CA PHE A 991 12.04 -23.19 -11.64
C PHE A 991 11.93 -24.46 -10.78
N ALA A 992 13.07 -25.10 -10.47
CA ALA A 992 13.16 -26.20 -9.52
C ALA A 992 12.64 -25.85 -8.12
N LYS A 993 12.75 -24.58 -7.72
CA LYS A 993 12.33 -24.09 -6.39
C LYS A 993 11.05 -23.28 -6.42
N LEU A 994 10.25 -23.41 -7.48
CA LEU A 994 8.94 -22.78 -7.53
C LEU A 994 8.07 -23.26 -6.35
N SER A 995 7.40 -22.30 -5.70
CA SER A 995 6.61 -22.53 -4.49
C SER A 995 5.32 -21.71 -4.53
N SER A 996 4.23 -22.29 -4.05
CA SER A 996 2.96 -21.60 -3.77
C SER A 996 2.83 -21.42 -2.24
N GLY A 997 1.85 -20.64 -1.77
CA GLY A 997 1.55 -20.43 -0.34
C GLY A 997 1.28 -21.73 0.45
N GLY A 998 1.15 -22.88 -0.22
CA GLY A 998 1.05 -24.22 0.38
C GLY A 998 2.35 -25.05 0.43
N GLY A 999 3.47 -24.54 -0.09
CA GLY A 999 4.77 -25.23 -0.16
C GLY A 999 5.35 -25.34 -1.58
N PRO A 1000 6.43 -26.12 -1.77
CA PRO A 1000 7.07 -26.31 -3.07
C PRO A 1000 6.08 -26.88 -4.10
N MET A 1001 5.94 -26.22 -5.25
CA MET A 1001 5.01 -26.61 -6.32
C MET A 1001 5.62 -26.28 -7.68
N LYS A 1002 5.62 -27.26 -8.58
CA LYS A 1002 6.13 -27.07 -9.95
C LYS A 1002 5.14 -26.31 -10.82
N PHE A 1003 5.66 -25.64 -11.84
CA PHE A 1003 4.82 -25.09 -12.89
C PHE A 1003 4.02 -26.22 -13.55
N THR A 1004 2.72 -26.05 -13.74
CA THR A 1004 1.85 -27.15 -14.18
C THR A 1004 0.96 -26.74 -15.34
N ILE A 1005 0.96 -27.52 -16.43
CA ILE A 1005 0.07 -27.35 -17.58
C ILE A 1005 -1.00 -28.46 -17.54
N SER A 1006 -2.26 -28.07 -17.43
CA SER A 1006 -3.39 -29.01 -17.29
C SER A 1006 -4.30 -29.01 -18.50
N HIS A 1007 -4.71 -30.19 -18.97
CA HIS A 1007 -5.70 -30.33 -20.03
C HIS A 1007 -7.10 -29.95 -19.55
N VAL A 1008 -7.75 -29.07 -20.31
CA VAL A 1008 -9.16 -28.72 -20.16
C VAL A 1008 -9.87 -28.98 -21.49
N THR A 1009 -11.09 -29.51 -21.43
CA THR A 1009 -11.90 -29.77 -22.62
C THR A 1009 -12.14 -28.48 -23.40
N TYR A 1010 -11.61 -28.41 -24.62
CA TYR A 1010 -11.75 -27.25 -25.49
C TYR A 1010 -13.22 -27.03 -25.87
N THR A 1011 -13.73 -25.84 -25.56
CA THR A 1011 -14.91 -25.28 -26.22
C THR A 1011 -14.44 -24.03 -26.95
N GLY A 1012 -14.86 -23.82 -28.20
CA GLY A 1012 -14.29 -22.83 -29.12
C GLY A 1012 -14.36 -21.35 -28.71
N SER A 1013 -14.74 -21.06 -27.47
CA SER A 1013 -14.92 -19.74 -26.86
C SER A 1013 -14.09 -19.52 -25.60
N ILE A 1014 -13.19 -20.44 -25.21
CA ILE A 1014 -12.41 -20.35 -23.96
C ILE A 1014 -10.93 -20.07 -24.25
N LEU A 1015 -10.40 -19.01 -23.64
CA LEU A 1015 -8.96 -18.70 -23.59
C LEU A 1015 -8.25 -19.59 -22.56
N PRO A 1016 -6.91 -19.74 -22.62
CA PRO A 1016 -6.14 -20.33 -21.53
C PRO A 1016 -6.50 -19.67 -20.19
N THR A 1017 -6.58 -20.48 -19.14
CA THR A 1017 -6.89 -20.01 -17.78
C THR A 1017 -5.77 -20.43 -16.84
N ALA A 1018 -5.54 -19.65 -15.79
CA ALA A 1018 -4.53 -19.90 -14.79
C ALA A 1018 -5.14 -20.01 -13.38
N SER A 1019 -4.45 -20.73 -12.51
CA SER A 1019 -4.78 -20.81 -11.07
C SER A 1019 -3.47 -20.68 -10.30
N THR A 1020 -3.29 -19.52 -9.68
CA THR A 1020 -2.03 -19.11 -9.06
C THR A 1020 -1.89 -19.57 -7.60
N TRP A 1021 -2.95 -20.12 -6.99
CA TRP A 1021 -3.04 -20.50 -5.57
C TRP A 1021 -3.28 -21.98 -5.34
#